data_AF-A0A947RIL6-F1
#
_entry.id   AF-A0A947RIL6-F1
#
_cell.length_a   1.000
_cell.length_b   1.000
_cell.length_c   1.000
_cell.angle_alpha   90.00
_cell.angle_beta   90.00
_cell.angle_gamma   90.00
#
_symmetry.space_group_name_H-M   'P 1'
#
loop_
_entity.id
_entity.type
_entity.pdbx_description
1 polymer ?
#
loop_
_entity_poly.entity_id
_entity_poly.type
_entity_poly.pdbx_seq_one_letter_code
_entity_poly.pdbx_strand_id
1 'polypeptide(L)'
;MPKINIKIFLPLTLLIIVIAFAFFFVFQFKSEKEKEIKPTEKVLTQEDIMKFYQELSETVPGTKKYLNSFTLVENLGEGELRAEISSISQTTPDGAEIEAVWFKKGDGLFEAGHNFFAVSVDGARTTVSTPYDISETIKKEDSAIWNPQVFLNGEEVRPYSDTPTLLGKDPQNENYSNNILEWDYGICKRRLRLIEGGVLELYVFESAPEGDVEIKSNISGNLRASAPYAVDAAMNPLENFRVEEDRKILKSPDFNLAEFPVIVDDSFSASASDGYIGVYANSYSTARNSTDGSSGFYREKNTANSSTILGQEAYRDVYTGVEYQIFRNYFYFNTSAIPSGANITSAILSLRMWGTRETSSDFEVVVQNGQPVYPHDPLGWADYNKNNYSGNGGSVNPSSAGMYYNVQLNSTGISWINKGGITKFAVRSSRDINGNAPRTPSVYQHMEEWTYIDTSEAGVSRAPKLTVVIAPLNPVISVTPTSAQDFGSVSLYGTRDISFTVRNTGGGALSGSVSGLVAPFSCVSGCSYSLGAGASQPATIRFSPTSIGSFSDTAEFSGAAGASRDVSGSGITPRCIPTGTTNVNYTVSQSSLGGSSLCEISGDDGVEGGNFTIGSGVTVQINANSRLVFNDGKHITVGGIIAKSATNAKVIKGHLALPPTTYTLTVNSSGTTGISITGNPSTYSGTTNYTKSSIVSGTSLTLTAPASSGSY
;
A
#
# COMPACT_ATOMS: atom_id res chain seq x y z
N MET A 1 19.77 -15.59 20.29
CA MET A 1 18.63 -14.73 19.90
C MET A 1 17.36 -15.57 19.91
N PRO A 2 16.24 -15.07 20.46
CA PRO A 2 14.97 -15.79 20.50
C PRO A 2 14.37 -15.83 19.08
N LYS A 3 13.99 -17.03 18.61
CA LYS A 3 13.12 -17.16 17.43
C LYS A 3 11.67 -16.98 17.89
N ILE A 4 11.11 -15.86 17.49
CA ILE A 4 9.69 -15.55 17.52
C ILE A 4 8.97 -16.56 16.61
N ASN A 5 8.07 -17.37 17.16
CA ASN A 5 7.08 -18.11 16.37
C ASN A 5 5.89 -17.17 16.14
N ILE A 6 5.89 -16.49 15.01
CA ILE A 6 4.72 -15.81 14.46
C ILE A 6 3.98 -16.82 13.59
N LYS A 7 2.79 -17.24 14.03
CA LYS A 7 1.78 -17.80 13.10
C LYS A 7 1.10 -16.63 12.41
N ILE A 8 1.58 -16.27 11.22
CA ILE A 8 0.86 -15.40 10.27
C ILE A 8 0.97 -16.06 8.90
N PHE A 9 -0.17 -16.19 8.24
CA PHE A 9 -0.30 -16.72 6.87
C PHE A 9 0.33 -15.71 5.88
N LEU A 10 1.53 -16.00 5.37
CA LEU A 10 2.08 -15.42 4.14
C LEU A 10 3.04 -16.43 3.49
N PRO A 11 3.21 -16.42 2.15
CA PRO A 11 3.84 -17.50 1.38
C PRO A 11 5.35 -17.64 1.66
N LEU A 12 5.78 -18.90 1.77
CA LEU A 12 7.06 -19.41 2.29
C LEU A 12 8.33 -18.89 1.56
N THR A 13 8.20 -18.38 0.34
CA THR A 13 9.31 -17.96 -0.53
C THR A 13 9.96 -16.63 -0.12
N LEU A 14 9.21 -15.72 0.51
CA LEU A 14 9.71 -14.39 0.87
C LEU A 14 10.52 -14.37 2.19
N LEU A 15 10.26 -15.33 3.09
CA LEU A 15 10.87 -15.42 4.43
C LEU A 15 12.34 -15.88 4.40
N ILE A 16 12.70 -16.70 3.39
CA ILE A 16 14.04 -17.28 3.25
C ILE A 16 15.04 -16.21 2.79
N ILE A 17 14.61 -15.24 1.98
CA ILE A 17 15.45 -14.19 1.38
C ILE A 17 15.88 -13.16 2.45
N VAL A 18 14.97 -12.76 3.34
CA VAL A 18 15.23 -11.79 4.41
C VAL A 18 16.20 -12.34 5.47
N ILE A 19 16.11 -13.64 5.79
CA ILE A 19 16.99 -14.29 6.78
C ILE A 19 18.38 -14.57 6.17
N ALA A 20 18.47 -14.91 4.88
CA ALA A 20 19.75 -15.17 4.21
C ALA A 20 20.61 -13.89 4.06
N PHE A 21 20.00 -12.73 3.78
CA PHE A 21 20.73 -11.47 3.61
C PHE A 21 21.18 -10.83 4.93
N ALA A 22 20.42 -10.97 6.01
CA ALA A 22 20.85 -10.55 7.35
C ALA A 22 22.10 -11.32 7.82
N PHE A 23 22.25 -12.58 7.40
CA PHE A 23 23.46 -13.36 7.65
C PHE A 23 24.67 -12.95 6.78
N PHE A 24 24.42 -12.47 5.56
CA PHE A 24 25.47 -12.04 4.63
C PHE A 24 26.19 -10.76 5.12
N PHE A 25 25.46 -9.80 5.71
CA PHE A 25 26.05 -8.58 6.27
C PHE A 25 26.85 -8.79 7.56
N VAL A 26 26.51 -9.81 8.37
CA VAL A 26 27.27 -10.15 9.58
C VAL A 26 28.63 -10.80 9.24
N PHE A 27 28.75 -11.46 8.09
CA PHE A 27 29.97 -12.19 7.71
C PHE A 27 30.98 -11.38 6.88
N GLN A 28 30.57 -10.29 6.21
CA GLN A 28 31.48 -9.49 5.36
C GLN A 28 32.51 -8.63 6.12
N PHE A 29 32.45 -8.56 7.46
CA PHE A 29 33.48 -7.89 8.27
C PHE A 29 34.58 -8.81 8.82
N LYS A 30 34.65 -10.07 8.37
CA LYS A 30 35.64 -11.04 8.86
C LYS A 30 36.85 -11.26 7.94
N SER A 31 37.28 -10.22 7.24
CA SER A 31 38.55 -10.23 6.51
C SER A 31 39.27 -8.88 6.59
N GLU A 32 39.68 -8.50 7.79
CA GLU A 32 40.94 -7.78 7.98
C GLU A 32 41.36 -7.85 9.45
N LYS A 33 42.67 -7.87 9.67
CA LYS A 33 43.39 -8.33 10.86
C LYS A 33 42.86 -7.84 12.22
N GLU A 34 42.98 -8.73 13.20
CA GLU A 34 42.85 -8.55 14.65
C GLU A 34 43.05 -7.10 15.16
N LYS A 35 41.93 -6.44 15.48
CA LYS A 35 41.84 -5.48 16.59
C LYS A 35 40.48 -5.65 17.25
N GLU A 36 40.46 -5.72 18.59
CA GLU A 36 39.25 -5.63 19.39
C GLU A 36 38.48 -4.34 19.01
N ILE A 37 37.32 -4.49 18.38
CA ILE A 37 36.37 -3.42 18.17
C ILE A 37 35.14 -3.74 19.02
N LYS A 38 34.87 -2.89 20.02
CA LYS A 38 33.62 -2.91 20.79
C LYS A 38 32.45 -2.73 19.81
N PRO A 39 31.33 -3.46 19.95
CA PRO A 39 30.18 -3.31 19.07
C PRO A 39 29.67 -1.88 19.21
N THR A 40 29.90 -1.07 18.18
CA THR A 40 29.28 0.25 18.10
C THR A 40 27.98 0.01 17.37
N GLU A 41 26.86 0.25 18.05
CA GLU A 41 25.53 0.31 17.45
C GLU A 41 25.60 1.33 16.31
N LYS A 42 25.69 0.85 15.06
CA LYS A 42 25.59 1.73 13.90
C LYS A 42 24.10 2.07 13.76
N VAL A 43 23.74 3.26 14.25
CA VAL A 43 22.45 3.89 13.96
C VAL A 43 22.36 4.00 12.44
N LEU A 44 21.43 3.26 11.82
CA LEU A 44 21.18 3.37 10.39
C LEU A 44 20.68 4.78 10.11
N THR A 45 21.41 5.52 9.29
CA THR A 45 21.00 6.85 8.86
C THR A 45 19.85 6.73 7.86
N GLN A 46 19.06 7.79 7.68
CA GLN A 46 17.99 7.82 6.69
C GLN A 46 18.53 7.58 5.26
N GLU A 47 19.78 7.95 5.00
CA GLU A 47 20.48 7.69 3.75
C GLU A 47 20.85 6.20 3.58
N ASP A 48 21.27 5.52 4.65
CA ASP A 48 21.49 4.07 4.65
C ASP A 48 20.19 3.29 4.38
N ILE A 49 19.05 3.79 4.88
CA ILE A 49 17.71 3.19 4.68
C ILE A 49 17.22 3.40 3.24
N MET A 50 17.41 4.60 2.68
CA MET A 50 17.02 4.89 1.30
C MET A 50 17.88 4.14 0.29
N LYS A 51 19.19 4.03 0.56
CA LYS A 51 20.09 3.18 -0.22
C LYS A 51 19.71 1.70 -0.13
N PHE A 52 19.28 1.24 1.04
CA PHE A 52 18.71 -0.09 1.22
C PHE A 52 17.44 -0.30 0.38
N TYR A 53 16.52 0.67 0.30
CA TYR A 53 15.32 0.56 -0.57
C TYR A 53 15.67 0.58 -2.06
N GLN A 54 16.65 1.39 -2.46
CA GLN A 54 17.14 1.46 -3.84
C GLN A 54 17.83 0.15 -4.24
N GLU A 55 18.74 -0.36 -3.40
CA GLU A 55 19.40 -1.66 -3.61
C GLU A 55 18.39 -2.83 -3.54
N LEU A 56 17.35 -2.77 -2.68
CA LEU A 56 16.26 -3.77 -2.67
C LEU A 56 15.50 -3.80 -4.00
N SER A 57 15.20 -2.61 -4.55
CA SER A 57 14.47 -2.46 -5.81
C SER A 57 15.23 -3.00 -7.02
N GLU A 58 16.56 -3.05 -6.92
CA GLU A 58 17.47 -3.58 -7.95
C GLU A 58 17.75 -5.09 -7.79
N THR A 59 17.64 -5.64 -6.57
CA THR A 59 18.08 -7.02 -6.26
C THR A 59 16.96 -8.02 -6.00
N VAL A 60 15.72 -7.59 -5.70
CA VAL A 60 14.58 -8.48 -5.44
C VAL A 60 13.45 -8.24 -6.46
N PRO A 61 13.22 -9.16 -7.41
CA PRO A 61 12.11 -9.07 -8.35
C PRO A 61 10.77 -8.93 -7.61
N GLY A 62 10.05 -7.82 -7.85
CA GLY A 62 8.75 -7.54 -7.23
C GLY A 62 8.74 -6.56 -6.04
N THR A 63 9.86 -5.98 -5.61
CA THR A 63 9.86 -4.85 -4.63
C THR A 63 9.55 -3.49 -5.26
N LYS A 64 9.62 -3.40 -6.60
CA LYS A 64 8.98 -2.38 -7.45
C LYS A 64 7.48 -2.17 -7.13
N LYS A 65 6.81 -3.16 -6.52
CA LYS A 65 5.37 -3.20 -6.23
C LYS A 65 4.80 -2.07 -5.35
N TYR A 66 5.63 -1.32 -4.61
CA TYR A 66 5.16 -0.21 -3.77
C TYR A 66 5.51 1.19 -4.29
N LEU A 67 6.11 1.29 -5.48
CA LEU A 67 6.62 2.53 -6.07
C LEU A 67 6.25 2.72 -7.55
N ASN A 68 5.35 1.91 -8.12
CA ASN A 68 5.25 1.82 -9.59
C ASN A 68 3.97 2.37 -10.25
N SER A 69 3.17 3.16 -9.52
CA SER A 69 2.44 4.28 -10.15
C SER A 69 3.23 5.60 -10.06
N PHE A 70 4.44 5.54 -9.50
CA PHE A 70 5.36 6.65 -9.27
C PHE A 70 6.56 6.48 -10.23
N THR A 71 6.53 7.11 -11.41
CA THR A 71 7.73 7.18 -12.23
C THR A 71 8.65 8.26 -11.61
N LEU A 72 9.88 7.88 -11.24
CA LEU A 72 10.92 8.66 -10.55
C LEU A 72 10.55 9.30 -9.19
N VAL A 73 11.02 8.66 -8.11
CA VAL A 73 11.33 9.36 -6.85
C VAL A 73 12.77 9.87 -6.93
N GLU A 74 12.94 11.08 -7.46
CA GLU A 74 14.18 11.83 -7.19
C GLU A 74 14.09 12.38 -5.77
N ASN A 75 15.04 12.01 -4.91
CA ASN A 75 15.27 12.71 -3.67
C ASN A 75 15.91 14.07 -4.03
N LEU A 76 15.15 15.14 -3.91
CA LEU A 76 15.60 16.50 -4.25
C LEU A 76 16.60 17.06 -3.21
N GLY A 77 16.88 16.31 -2.14
CA GLY A 77 17.60 16.76 -0.94
C GLY A 77 16.65 16.86 0.26
N GLU A 78 17.20 16.80 1.48
CA GLU A 78 16.49 17.00 2.76
C GLU A 78 15.26 16.09 3.04
N GLY A 79 15.01 15.07 2.21
CA GLY A 79 13.92 14.11 2.39
C GLY A 79 12.64 14.41 1.61
N GLU A 80 12.68 15.36 0.67
CA GLU A 80 11.57 15.60 -0.27
C GLU A 80 11.45 14.47 -1.29
N LEU A 81 10.21 14.03 -1.55
CA LEU A 81 9.90 12.98 -2.53
C LEU A 81 9.13 13.58 -3.71
N ARG A 82 9.68 13.44 -4.92
CA ARG A 82 8.93 13.71 -6.15
C ARG A 82 8.24 12.44 -6.64
N ALA A 83 7.09 12.59 -7.28
CA ALA A 83 6.37 11.50 -7.92
C ALA A 83 5.76 11.97 -9.22
N GLU A 84 6.03 11.30 -10.33
CA GLU A 84 5.30 11.49 -11.58
C GLU A 84 4.24 10.40 -11.72
N ILE A 85 2.98 10.80 -11.78
CA ILE A 85 1.82 9.93 -11.85
C ILE A 85 1.18 10.12 -13.21
N SER A 86 1.32 9.11 -14.07
CA SER A 86 0.66 9.09 -15.38
C SER A 86 -0.85 8.85 -15.21
N SER A 87 -1.65 9.36 -16.14
CA SER A 87 -3.08 9.01 -16.22
C SER A 87 -3.30 7.56 -16.68
N ILE A 88 -2.29 6.96 -17.33
CA ILE A 88 -2.25 5.53 -17.65
C ILE A 88 -1.46 4.76 -16.58
N SER A 89 -2.01 3.64 -16.09
CA SER A 89 -1.33 2.80 -15.10
C SER A 89 -0.18 2.01 -15.73
N GLN A 90 0.98 1.99 -15.08
CA GLN A 90 2.16 1.22 -15.52
C GLN A 90 2.31 -0.13 -14.81
N THR A 91 1.42 -0.44 -13.87
CA THR A 91 1.36 -1.73 -13.19
C THR A 91 -0.06 -2.27 -13.17
N THR A 92 -0.16 -3.58 -13.19
CA THR A 92 -1.40 -4.32 -12.93
C THR A 92 -1.80 -4.26 -11.46
N PRO A 93 -3.05 -4.63 -11.10
CA PRO A 93 -3.54 -4.64 -9.72
C PRO A 93 -2.73 -5.52 -8.74
N ASP A 94 -2.04 -6.55 -9.23
CA ASP A 94 -1.15 -7.38 -8.41
C ASP A 94 0.29 -6.83 -8.31
N GLY A 95 0.56 -5.69 -8.96
CA GLY A 95 1.79 -4.91 -8.84
C GLY A 95 2.92 -5.33 -9.78
N ALA A 96 2.64 -6.14 -10.80
CA ALA A 96 3.61 -6.46 -11.82
C ALA A 96 3.67 -5.36 -12.91
N GLU A 97 4.86 -5.15 -13.45
CA GLU A 97 5.15 -4.15 -14.48
C GLU A 97 4.44 -4.52 -15.78
N ILE A 98 3.93 -3.51 -16.49
CA ILE A 98 3.23 -3.74 -17.75
C ILE A 98 4.23 -3.71 -18.91
N GLU A 99 4.08 -4.66 -19.82
CA GLU A 99 4.86 -4.82 -21.04
C GLU A 99 3.93 -4.72 -22.25
N ALA A 100 3.82 -3.54 -22.83
CA ALA A 100 2.99 -3.27 -24.01
C ALA A 100 3.69 -3.72 -25.31
N VAL A 101 4.04 -4.99 -25.42
CA VAL A 101 4.72 -5.58 -26.58
C VAL A 101 4.12 -6.94 -26.95
N TRP A 102 4.25 -7.34 -28.21
CA TRP A 102 3.89 -8.68 -28.68
C TRP A 102 5.10 -9.61 -28.69
N PHE A 103 4.89 -10.83 -28.21
CA PHE A 103 5.85 -11.91 -28.31
C PHE A 103 5.39 -12.92 -29.37
N LYS A 104 6.18 -13.07 -30.44
CA LYS A 104 5.97 -14.14 -31.43
C LYS A 104 6.28 -15.50 -30.79
N LYS A 105 5.31 -16.41 -30.77
CA LYS A 105 5.46 -17.77 -30.22
C LYS A 105 5.54 -18.86 -31.30
N GLY A 106 5.03 -18.55 -32.48
CA GLY A 106 5.04 -19.42 -33.66
C GLY A 106 4.62 -18.62 -34.89
N ASP A 107 4.51 -19.28 -36.04
CA ASP A 107 3.94 -18.63 -37.22
C ASP A 107 2.45 -18.40 -37.02
N GLY A 108 2.01 -17.15 -37.16
CA GLY A 108 0.64 -16.74 -36.86
C GLY A 108 0.27 -16.67 -35.37
N LEU A 109 1.13 -17.15 -34.46
CA LEU A 109 0.85 -17.21 -33.02
C LEU A 109 1.62 -16.13 -32.25
N PHE A 110 0.88 -15.23 -31.59
CA PHE A 110 1.41 -14.15 -30.78
C PHE A 110 0.73 -14.08 -29.41
N GLU A 111 1.50 -13.72 -28.40
CA GLU A 111 0.99 -13.44 -27.05
C GLU A 111 1.40 -12.03 -26.64
N ALA A 112 0.48 -11.30 -26.02
CA ALA A 112 0.79 -10.01 -25.44
C ALA A 112 1.71 -10.18 -24.23
N GLY A 113 2.57 -9.21 -24.01
CA GLY A 113 3.27 -9.03 -22.75
C GLY A 113 2.31 -8.77 -21.59
N HIS A 114 2.87 -8.81 -20.38
CA HIS A 114 2.08 -8.71 -19.16
C HIS A 114 1.30 -7.38 -19.11
N ASN A 115 -0.03 -7.43 -18.92
CA ASN A 115 -0.90 -6.26 -18.98
C ASN A 115 -2.22 -6.50 -18.21
N PHE A 116 -3.11 -5.51 -18.17
CA PHE A 116 -4.47 -5.65 -17.60
C PHE A 116 -5.32 -6.68 -18.35
N PHE A 117 -5.01 -6.91 -19.62
CA PHE A 117 -5.65 -7.90 -20.46
C PHE A 117 -4.63 -8.97 -20.83
N ALA A 118 -5.01 -10.24 -20.72
CA ALA A 118 -4.27 -11.34 -21.30
C ALA A 118 -4.77 -11.55 -22.73
N VAL A 119 -3.89 -11.37 -23.72
CA VAL A 119 -4.24 -11.41 -25.15
C VAL A 119 -3.41 -12.44 -25.89
N SER A 120 -4.06 -13.24 -26.72
CA SER A 120 -3.40 -14.11 -27.68
C SER A 120 -4.03 -13.98 -29.07
N VAL A 121 -3.20 -14.15 -30.09
CA VAL A 121 -3.58 -14.12 -31.50
C VAL A 121 -3.11 -15.40 -32.16
N ASP A 122 -4.00 -16.06 -32.89
CA ASP A 122 -3.75 -17.25 -33.70
C ASP A 122 -4.32 -17.03 -35.11
N GLY A 123 -3.43 -16.75 -36.08
CA GLY A 123 -3.83 -16.28 -37.40
C GLY A 123 -4.54 -14.94 -37.31
N ALA A 124 -5.79 -14.85 -37.78
CA ALA A 124 -6.64 -13.66 -37.63
C ALA A 124 -7.51 -13.67 -36.36
N ARG A 125 -7.57 -14.79 -35.64
CA ARG A 125 -8.41 -14.94 -34.43
C ARG A 125 -7.72 -14.30 -33.23
N THR A 126 -8.45 -13.49 -32.49
CA THR A 126 -7.97 -12.82 -31.28
C THR A 126 -8.77 -13.29 -30.07
N THR A 127 -8.07 -13.57 -28.98
CA THR A 127 -8.65 -13.92 -27.69
C THR A 127 -8.16 -12.94 -26.64
N VAL A 128 -9.08 -12.34 -25.90
CA VAL A 128 -8.78 -11.47 -24.77
C VAL A 128 -9.48 -11.98 -23.52
N SER A 129 -8.82 -11.86 -22.38
CA SER A 129 -9.40 -12.12 -21.07
C SER A 129 -8.86 -11.15 -20.03
N THR A 130 -9.59 -11.00 -18.93
CA THR A 130 -9.27 -10.08 -17.85
C THR A 130 -8.78 -10.86 -16.62
N PRO A 131 -7.48 -10.89 -16.33
CA PRO A 131 -6.95 -11.55 -15.12
C PRO A 131 -7.36 -10.87 -13.79
N TYR A 132 -7.89 -9.65 -13.85
CA TYR A 132 -8.19 -8.80 -12.69
C TYR A 132 -9.57 -8.16 -12.79
N ASP A 133 -10.09 -7.67 -11.66
CA ASP A 133 -11.19 -6.72 -11.66
C ASP A 133 -10.64 -5.38 -12.16
N ILE A 134 -11.06 -4.99 -13.37
CA ILE A 134 -10.54 -3.81 -14.05
C ILE A 134 -11.35 -2.57 -13.68
N SER A 135 -12.68 -2.70 -13.59
CA SER A 135 -13.57 -1.59 -13.27
C SER A 135 -14.83 -2.06 -12.53
N GLU A 136 -15.75 -1.13 -12.25
CA GLU A 136 -17.08 -1.49 -11.74
C GLU A 136 -17.85 -2.40 -12.71
N THR A 137 -17.60 -2.31 -14.02
CA THR A 137 -18.34 -3.02 -15.07
C THR A 137 -17.54 -4.13 -15.76
N ILE A 138 -16.21 -4.10 -15.72
CA ILE A 138 -15.33 -5.11 -16.28
C ILE A 138 -14.70 -5.90 -15.14
N LYS A 139 -15.09 -7.16 -14.99
CA LYS A 139 -14.71 -8.04 -13.88
C LYS A 139 -13.68 -9.06 -14.32
N LYS A 140 -12.94 -9.58 -13.35
CA LYS A 140 -12.04 -10.71 -13.55
C LYS A 140 -12.78 -11.85 -14.26
N GLU A 141 -12.08 -12.50 -15.19
CA GLU A 141 -12.54 -13.60 -16.06
C GLU A 141 -13.50 -13.19 -17.19
N ASP A 142 -13.87 -11.91 -17.31
CA ASP A 142 -14.50 -11.42 -18.52
C ASP A 142 -13.59 -11.66 -19.73
N SER A 143 -14.18 -12.09 -20.83
CA SER A 143 -13.45 -12.49 -22.04
C SER A 143 -14.20 -12.15 -23.32
N ALA A 144 -13.42 -11.96 -24.38
CA ALA A 144 -13.93 -11.91 -25.74
C ALA A 144 -13.05 -12.70 -26.69
N ILE A 145 -13.68 -13.33 -27.68
CA ILE A 145 -13.01 -14.00 -28.78
C ILE A 145 -13.64 -13.50 -30.06
N TRP A 146 -12.83 -13.04 -31.00
CA TRP A 146 -13.32 -12.56 -32.29
C TRP A 146 -12.39 -12.95 -33.44
N ASN A 147 -12.97 -13.03 -34.64
CA ASN A 147 -12.27 -13.32 -35.88
C ASN A 147 -12.94 -12.54 -37.01
N PRO A 148 -12.53 -11.29 -37.24
CA PRO A 148 -13.28 -10.37 -38.05
C PRO A 148 -13.13 -10.65 -39.55
N GLN A 149 -14.19 -10.33 -40.30
CA GLN A 149 -14.24 -10.42 -41.76
C GLN A 149 -14.54 -9.04 -42.34
N VAL A 150 -13.86 -8.71 -43.44
CA VAL A 150 -14.04 -7.44 -44.16
C VAL A 150 -14.70 -7.75 -45.50
N PHE A 151 -15.69 -6.96 -45.89
CA PHE A 151 -16.39 -7.10 -47.16
C PHE A 151 -16.32 -5.78 -47.94
N LEU A 152 -16.17 -5.87 -49.25
CA LEU A 152 -16.28 -4.76 -50.19
C LEU A 152 -17.42 -5.06 -51.16
N ASN A 153 -18.42 -4.18 -51.23
CA ASN A 153 -19.62 -4.36 -52.05
C ASN A 153 -20.30 -5.74 -51.86
N GLY A 154 -20.22 -6.30 -50.65
CA GLY A 154 -20.80 -7.60 -50.29
C GLY A 154 -19.91 -8.82 -50.55
N GLU A 155 -18.74 -8.66 -51.18
CA GLU A 155 -17.77 -9.73 -51.36
C GLU A 155 -16.72 -9.72 -50.24
N GLU A 156 -16.40 -10.87 -49.66
CA GLU A 156 -15.39 -10.99 -48.61
C GLU A 156 -13.99 -10.69 -49.18
N VAL A 157 -13.30 -9.73 -48.57
CA VAL A 157 -11.90 -9.41 -48.84
C VAL A 157 -11.04 -10.07 -47.76
N ARG A 158 -10.10 -10.91 -48.19
CA ARG A 158 -9.15 -11.59 -47.29
C ARG A 158 -7.83 -10.83 -47.19
N PRO A 159 -7.12 -10.92 -46.05
CA PRO A 159 -5.79 -10.34 -45.96
C PRO A 159 -4.83 -11.06 -46.91
N TYR A 160 -3.79 -10.38 -47.37
CA TYR A 160 -2.74 -10.98 -48.19
C TYR A 160 -1.99 -12.12 -47.46
N SER A 161 -2.02 -12.11 -46.12
CA SER A 161 -1.51 -13.18 -45.28
C SER A 161 -2.40 -13.37 -44.05
N ASP A 162 -2.65 -14.64 -43.68
CA ASP A 162 -3.28 -14.99 -42.41
C ASP A 162 -2.35 -14.75 -41.20
N THR A 163 -1.04 -14.61 -41.44
CA THR A 163 -0.07 -14.26 -40.40
C THR A 163 0.10 -12.74 -40.34
N PRO A 164 -0.16 -12.09 -39.20
CA PRO A 164 0.07 -10.66 -39.08
C PRO A 164 1.55 -10.31 -39.17
N THR A 165 1.83 -9.13 -39.68
CA THR A 165 3.14 -8.50 -39.59
C THR A 165 3.27 -7.82 -38.24
N LEU A 166 4.35 -8.14 -37.50
CA LEU A 166 4.71 -7.40 -36.30
C LEU A 166 5.50 -6.14 -36.69
N LEU A 167 4.95 -4.96 -36.43
CA LEU A 167 5.59 -3.70 -36.81
C LEU A 167 6.74 -3.37 -35.83
N GLY A 168 7.93 -3.09 -36.38
CA GLY A 168 9.10 -2.73 -35.59
C GLY A 168 9.00 -1.36 -34.90
N LYS A 169 8.11 -0.48 -35.35
CA LYS A 169 7.84 0.83 -34.76
C LYS A 169 6.34 1.15 -34.87
N ASP A 170 5.79 1.76 -33.84
CA ASP A 170 4.40 2.22 -33.81
C ASP A 170 4.25 3.52 -34.63
N PRO A 171 3.38 3.57 -35.66
CA PRO A 171 3.14 4.77 -36.45
C PRO A 171 2.46 5.91 -35.68
N GLN A 172 1.73 5.62 -34.59
CA GLN A 172 1.02 6.60 -33.78
C GLN A 172 1.89 7.16 -32.66
N ASN A 173 2.75 6.36 -32.05
CA ASN A 173 3.68 6.83 -31.02
C ASN A 173 5.07 6.20 -31.19
N GLU A 174 6.02 7.01 -31.64
CA GLU A 174 7.38 6.54 -31.90
C GLU A 174 8.16 5.94 -30.73
N ASN A 175 7.69 6.14 -29.50
CA ASN A 175 8.27 5.53 -28.30
C ASN A 175 7.88 4.06 -28.10
N TYR A 176 6.93 3.54 -28.89
CA TYR A 176 6.57 2.12 -28.91
C TYR A 176 7.20 1.39 -30.08
N SER A 177 7.54 0.13 -29.84
CA SER A 177 8.08 -0.80 -30.83
C SER A 177 7.51 -2.19 -30.57
N ASN A 178 7.26 -2.95 -31.63
CA ASN A 178 6.73 -4.33 -31.54
C ASN A 178 5.41 -4.44 -30.75
N ASN A 179 4.60 -3.39 -30.73
CA ASN A 179 3.32 -3.36 -30.04
C ASN A 179 2.11 -3.45 -30.99
N ILE A 180 2.35 -3.51 -32.30
CA ILE A 180 1.29 -3.59 -33.32
C ILE A 180 1.44 -4.86 -34.15
N LEU A 181 0.36 -5.63 -34.23
CA LEU A 181 0.14 -6.66 -35.26
C LEU A 181 -0.71 -6.06 -36.38
N GLU A 182 -0.29 -6.23 -37.62
CA GLU A 182 -0.96 -5.68 -38.80
C GLU A 182 -1.32 -6.77 -39.82
N TRP A 183 -2.57 -6.76 -40.27
CA TRP A 183 -3.04 -7.53 -41.44
C TRP A 183 -3.40 -6.54 -42.55
N ASP A 184 -2.80 -6.75 -43.73
CA ASP A 184 -3.08 -5.94 -44.92
C ASP A 184 -4.11 -6.63 -45.81
N TYR A 185 -5.27 -6.00 -45.98
CA TYR A 185 -6.37 -6.45 -46.83
C TYR A 185 -6.33 -5.83 -48.24
N GLY A 186 -5.31 -5.02 -48.55
CA GLY A 186 -5.19 -4.26 -49.79
C GLY A 186 -6.08 -3.02 -49.84
N ILE A 187 -7.29 -3.10 -49.28
CA ILE A 187 -8.23 -1.96 -49.16
C ILE A 187 -8.14 -1.24 -47.81
N CYS A 188 -7.63 -1.93 -46.79
CA CYS A 188 -7.39 -1.38 -45.46
C CYS A 188 -6.34 -2.22 -44.72
N LYS A 189 -5.82 -1.66 -43.63
CA LYS A 189 -4.97 -2.37 -42.67
C LYS A 189 -5.75 -2.57 -41.38
N ARG A 190 -5.88 -3.81 -40.92
CA ARG A 190 -6.34 -4.11 -39.56
C ARG A 190 -5.13 -4.10 -38.64
N ARG A 191 -5.17 -3.32 -37.57
CA ARG A 191 -4.09 -3.20 -36.58
C ARG A 191 -4.61 -3.56 -35.19
N LEU A 192 -3.87 -4.42 -34.50
CA LEU A 192 -4.07 -4.70 -33.08
C LEU A 192 -2.89 -4.14 -32.30
N ARG A 193 -3.13 -3.04 -31.60
CA ARG A 193 -2.13 -2.22 -30.89
C ARG A 193 -2.22 -2.45 -29.38
N LEU A 194 -1.09 -2.72 -28.75
CA LEU A 194 -0.96 -2.80 -27.30
C LEU A 194 -0.44 -1.48 -26.74
N ILE A 195 -1.06 -1.05 -25.64
CA ILE A 195 -0.60 0.03 -24.76
C ILE A 195 -0.76 -0.44 -23.32
N GLU A 196 -0.23 0.30 -22.35
CA GLU A 196 -0.48 -0.03 -20.95
C GLU A 196 -1.98 0.06 -20.64
N GLY A 197 -2.56 -0.98 -20.05
CA GLY A 197 -4.00 -1.00 -19.74
C GLY A 197 -4.95 -1.03 -20.95
N GLY A 198 -4.49 -1.28 -22.18
CA GLY A 198 -5.35 -1.25 -23.35
C GLY A 198 -4.95 -2.19 -24.48
N VAL A 199 -5.97 -2.65 -25.21
CA VAL A 199 -5.86 -3.43 -26.45
C VAL A 199 -6.73 -2.73 -27.49
N LEU A 200 -6.07 -2.03 -28.42
CA LEU A 200 -6.76 -1.18 -29.40
C LEU A 200 -6.84 -1.90 -30.74
N GLU A 201 -8.03 -1.99 -31.32
CA GLU A 201 -8.24 -2.53 -32.66
C GLU A 201 -8.65 -1.41 -33.60
N LEU A 202 -7.90 -1.27 -34.71
CA LEU A 202 -8.08 -0.19 -35.67
C LEU A 202 -8.14 -0.77 -37.09
N TYR A 203 -9.04 -0.25 -37.91
CA TYR A 203 -9.03 -0.44 -39.36
C TYR A 203 -8.65 0.88 -40.03
N VAL A 204 -7.53 0.87 -40.75
CA VAL A 204 -6.95 2.07 -41.37
C VAL A 204 -7.09 1.96 -42.88
N PHE A 205 -7.87 2.85 -43.47
CA PHE A 205 -8.01 3.00 -44.92
C PHE A 205 -7.10 4.14 -45.34
N GLU A 206 -6.10 3.87 -46.17
CA GLU A 206 -5.14 4.87 -46.66
C GLU A 206 -5.64 5.59 -47.93
N SER A 207 -6.69 5.05 -48.55
CA SER A 207 -7.36 5.58 -49.74
C SER A 207 -8.80 5.04 -49.82
N ALA A 208 -9.63 5.64 -50.66
CA ALA A 208 -11.01 5.20 -50.85
C ALA A 208 -11.04 3.76 -51.44
N PRO A 209 -11.79 2.81 -50.85
CA PRO A 209 -11.83 1.42 -51.30
C PRO A 209 -12.75 1.20 -52.53
N GLU A 210 -13.22 2.27 -53.19
CA GLU A 210 -14.11 2.24 -54.36
C GLU A 210 -15.43 1.45 -54.16
N GLY A 211 -15.97 1.42 -52.93
CA GLY A 211 -17.22 0.73 -52.63
C GLY A 211 -17.69 0.85 -51.18
N ASP A 212 -18.82 0.24 -50.90
CA ASP A 212 -19.34 0.09 -49.53
C ASP A 212 -18.50 -0.97 -48.80
N VAL A 213 -18.08 -0.66 -47.57
CA VAL A 213 -17.32 -1.58 -46.73
C VAL A 213 -18.16 -2.03 -45.55
N GLU A 214 -18.12 -3.34 -45.27
CA GLU A 214 -18.73 -3.93 -44.09
C GLU A 214 -17.67 -4.71 -43.31
N ILE A 215 -17.54 -4.45 -42.02
CA ILE A 215 -16.65 -5.18 -41.11
C ILE A 215 -17.52 -5.97 -40.14
N LYS A 216 -17.49 -7.29 -40.24
CA LYS A 216 -18.15 -8.19 -39.29
C LYS A 216 -17.16 -8.59 -38.22
N SER A 217 -17.48 -8.30 -36.96
CA SER A 217 -16.55 -8.52 -35.85
C SER A 217 -16.49 -10.00 -35.46
N ASN A 218 -17.60 -10.74 -35.63
CA ASN A 218 -17.72 -12.15 -35.20
C ASN A 218 -17.31 -12.36 -33.74
N ILE A 219 -17.67 -11.40 -32.87
CA ILE A 219 -17.27 -11.39 -31.47
C ILE A 219 -18.20 -12.27 -30.63
N SER A 220 -17.61 -13.01 -29.69
CA SER A 220 -18.29 -13.84 -28.69
C SER A 220 -17.67 -13.62 -27.31
N GLY A 221 -18.37 -14.03 -26.25
CA GLY A 221 -17.97 -13.79 -24.86
C GLY A 221 -18.82 -12.72 -24.18
N ASN A 222 -18.36 -12.19 -23.05
CA ASN A 222 -19.04 -11.17 -22.26
C ASN A 222 -18.30 -9.82 -22.21
N LEU A 223 -17.01 -9.79 -22.57
CA LEU A 223 -16.29 -8.53 -22.78
C LEU A 223 -16.74 -7.91 -24.12
N ARG A 224 -16.91 -6.59 -24.13
CA ARG A 224 -17.29 -5.83 -25.33
C ARG A 224 -16.32 -4.68 -25.52
N ALA A 225 -16.02 -4.37 -26.77
CA ALA A 225 -15.25 -3.19 -27.14
C ALA A 225 -16.01 -1.92 -26.75
N SER A 226 -15.27 -0.81 -26.71
CA SER A 226 -15.83 0.55 -26.65
C SER A 226 -16.82 0.76 -27.80
N ALA A 227 -17.80 1.66 -27.64
CA ALA A 227 -18.71 1.99 -28.74
C ALA A 227 -17.91 2.38 -30.00
N PRO A 228 -17.95 1.59 -31.08
CA PRO A 228 -17.06 1.80 -32.22
C PRO A 228 -17.46 3.05 -33.00
N TYR A 229 -16.50 3.67 -33.67
CA TYR A 229 -16.69 4.89 -34.43
C TYR A 229 -15.76 4.94 -35.65
N ALA A 230 -16.03 5.85 -36.60
CA ALA A 230 -15.24 6.05 -37.80
C ALA A 230 -15.02 7.54 -38.11
N VAL A 231 -13.78 7.93 -38.37
CA VAL A 231 -13.36 9.32 -38.65
C VAL A 231 -12.37 9.39 -39.81
N ASP A 232 -12.32 10.53 -40.49
CA ASP A 232 -11.32 10.87 -41.50
C ASP A 232 -10.05 11.52 -40.88
N ALA A 233 -9.05 11.85 -41.70
CA ALA A 233 -7.79 12.45 -41.24
C ALA A 233 -7.93 13.89 -40.72
N ALA A 234 -8.98 14.59 -41.17
CA ALA A 234 -9.35 15.91 -40.66
C ALA A 234 -10.20 15.81 -39.38
N MET A 235 -10.45 14.60 -38.87
CA MET A 235 -11.25 14.31 -37.68
C MET A 235 -12.75 14.49 -37.85
N ASN A 236 -13.25 14.47 -39.09
CA ASN A 236 -14.69 14.49 -39.33
C ASN A 236 -15.27 13.07 -39.17
N PRO A 237 -16.37 12.90 -38.43
CA PRO A 237 -17.06 11.62 -38.36
C PRO A 237 -17.65 11.26 -39.74
N LEU A 238 -17.62 9.98 -40.08
CA LEU A 238 -18.29 9.49 -41.29
C LEU A 238 -19.81 9.47 -41.07
N GLU A 239 -20.52 10.36 -41.76
CA GLU A 239 -21.95 10.64 -41.51
C GLU A 239 -22.85 9.40 -41.64
N ASN A 240 -22.52 8.46 -42.53
CA ASN A 240 -23.28 7.24 -42.76
C ASN A 240 -22.70 6.01 -42.06
N PHE A 241 -21.71 6.17 -41.17
CA PHE A 241 -21.19 5.08 -40.34
C PHE A 241 -22.29 4.56 -39.40
N ARG A 242 -22.59 3.27 -39.48
CA ARG A 242 -23.58 2.62 -38.60
C ARG A 242 -23.04 1.31 -38.06
N VAL A 243 -23.50 0.97 -36.86
CA VAL A 243 -23.20 -0.30 -36.19
C VAL A 243 -24.52 -1.04 -36.06
N GLU A 244 -24.62 -2.18 -36.74
CA GLU A 244 -25.79 -3.05 -36.72
C GLU A 244 -25.39 -4.41 -36.19
N GLU A 245 -25.79 -4.70 -34.95
CA GLU A 245 -25.37 -5.90 -34.22
C GLU A 245 -23.84 -5.99 -34.10
N ASP A 246 -23.19 -6.90 -34.84
CA ASP A 246 -21.74 -7.08 -34.86
C ASP A 246 -21.06 -6.51 -36.13
N ARG A 247 -21.85 -5.80 -36.95
CA ARG A 247 -21.46 -5.31 -38.28
C ARG A 247 -21.26 -3.81 -38.25
N LYS A 248 -20.11 -3.36 -38.75
CA LYS A 248 -19.78 -1.94 -38.94
C LYS A 248 -19.93 -1.62 -40.42
N ILE A 249 -20.81 -0.68 -40.76
CA ILE A 249 -21.18 -0.35 -42.12
C ILE A 249 -20.60 1.01 -42.47
N LEU A 250 -19.76 1.05 -43.51
CA LEU A 250 -19.16 2.25 -44.09
C LEU A 250 -19.63 2.39 -45.53
N LYS A 251 -20.09 3.58 -45.91
CA LYS A 251 -20.69 3.82 -47.22
C LYS A 251 -19.70 4.51 -48.16
N SER A 252 -19.69 4.09 -49.43
CA SER A 252 -18.84 4.68 -50.47
C SER A 252 -18.90 6.21 -50.56
N PRO A 253 -20.08 6.86 -50.43
CA PRO A 253 -20.16 8.32 -50.40
C PRO A 253 -19.31 8.98 -49.32
N ASP A 254 -19.19 8.36 -48.14
CA ASP A 254 -18.38 8.90 -47.04
C ASP A 254 -16.89 8.85 -47.39
N PHE A 255 -16.42 7.74 -47.98
CA PHE A 255 -15.03 7.61 -48.43
C PHE A 255 -14.66 8.60 -49.55
N ASN A 256 -15.61 8.99 -50.39
CA ASN A 256 -15.36 9.94 -51.48
C ASN A 256 -15.21 11.39 -50.98
N LEU A 257 -15.71 11.68 -49.77
CA LEU A 257 -15.65 13.01 -49.15
C LEU A 257 -14.57 13.09 -48.07
N ALA A 258 -14.10 11.95 -47.56
CA ALA A 258 -13.14 11.87 -46.48
C ALA A 258 -11.72 12.32 -46.87
N GLU A 259 -11.02 12.94 -45.92
CA GLU A 259 -9.56 13.07 -45.98
C GLU A 259 -8.89 11.78 -45.45
N PHE A 260 -7.88 11.26 -46.14
CA PHE A 260 -7.25 9.98 -45.76
C PHE A 260 -6.00 10.18 -44.87
N PRO A 261 -5.73 9.28 -43.91
CA PRO A 261 -6.43 8.00 -43.69
C PRO A 261 -7.78 8.11 -42.96
N VAL A 262 -8.72 7.24 -43.33
CA VAL A 262 -9.95 6.98 -42.55
C VAL A 262 -9.66 5.88 -41.54
N ILE A 263 -10.11 6.05 -40.30
CA ILE A 263 -9.88 5.11 -39.20
C ILE A 263 -11.21 4.67 -38.59
N VAL A 264 -11.37 3.35 -38.43
CA VAL A 264 -12.46 2.73 -37.67
C VAL A 264 -11.88 2.09 -36.42
N ASP A 265 -12.39 2.46 -35.24
CA ASP A 265 -11.91 1.98 -33.95
C ASP A 265 -12.87 0.97 -33.32
N ASP A 266 -12.31 -0.11 -32.76
CA ASP A 266 -13.03 -1.15 -32.00
C ASP A 266 -12.26 -1.58 -30.73
N SER A 267 -11.75 -0.61 -29.99
CA SER A 267 -10.79 -0.82 -28.90
C SER A 267 -11.38 -1.31 -27.58
N PHE A 268 -10.58 -2.06 -26.81
CA PHE A 268 -10.82 -2.41 -25.41
C PHE A 268 -9.86 -1.62 -24.50
N SER A 269 -10.37 -0.91 -23.49
CA SER A 269 -9.56 -0.11 -22.57
C SER A 269 -9.96 -0.32 -21.10
N ALA A 270 -8.97 -0.35 -20.20
CA ALA A 270 -9.18 -0.44 -18.76
C ALA A 270 -9.55 0.95 -18.20
N SER A 271 -10.86 1.21 -18.10
CA SER A 271 -11.64 2.32 -17.49
C SER A 271 -11.02 3.67 -17.03
N ALA A 272 -9.75 3.82 -16.67
CA ALA A 272 -9.12 5.13 -16.35
C ALA A 272 -8.81 5.93 -17.63
N SER A 273 -9.79 5.98 -18.53
CA SER A 273 -9.63 6.61 -19.81
C SER A 273 -9.99 8.08 -19.70
N ASP A 274 -8.95 8.91 -19.74
CA ASP A 274 -9.11 10.32 -20.03
C ASP A 274 -10.04 10.52 -21.23
N GLY A 275 -10.79 11.61 -21.21
CA GLY A 275 -11.77 11.86 -22.26
C GLY A 275 -12.30 13.27 -22.25
N TYR A 276 -13.14 13.57 -23.25
CA TYR A 276 -13.88 14.81 -23.29
C TYR A 276 -15.37 14.56 -23.55
N ILE A 277 -16.18 15.57 -23.25
CA ILE A 277 -17.58 15.60 -23.66
C ILE A 277 -17.85 16.90 -24.41
N GLY A 278 -18.47 16.78 -25.59
CA GLY A 278 -18.86 17.87 -26.47
C GLY A 278 -20.36 18.14 -26.46
N VAL A 279 -20.73 19.39 -26.73
CA VAL A 279 -22.12 19.79 -27.04
C VAL A 279 -22.12 20.75 -28.23
N TYR A 280 -23.04 20.53 -29.16
CA TYR A 280 -23.35 21.48 -30.25
C TYR A 280 -24.75 22.07 -30.04
N ALA A 281 -24.92 23.35 -30.37
CA ALA A 281 -26.23 23.99 -30.42
C ALA A 281 -26.22 25.26 -31.29
N ASN A 282 -27.40 25.66 -31.77
CA ASN A 282 -27.59 26.90 -32.55
C ASN A 282 -27.48 28.19 -31.72
N SER A 283 -27.16 28.08 -30.42
CA SER A 283 -26.83 29.23 -29.57
C SER A 283 -25.73 28.86 -28.58
N TYR A 284 -24.76 29.76 -28.40
CA TYR A 284 -23.65 29.56 -27.48
C TYR A 284 -24.14 29.32 -26.05
N SER A 285 -25.15 30.06 -25.59
CA SER A 285 -25.72 29.87 -24.25
C SER A 285 -26.35 28.50 -24.07
N THR A 286 -27.01 27.96 -25.10
CA THR A 286 -27.60 26.62 -25.05
C THR A 286 -26.51 25.56 -24.97
N ALA A 287 -25.52 25.62 -25.86
CA ALA A 287 -24.40 24.68 -25.85
C ALA A 287 -23.68 24.71 -24.50
N ARG A 288 -23.35 25.91 -24.01
CA ARG A 288 -22.60 26.10 -22.77
C ARG A 288 -23.33 25.62 -21.52
N ASN A 289 -24.65 25.86 -21.45
CA ASN A 289 -25.47 25.60 -20.28
C ASN A 289 -26.15 24.23 -20.30
N SER A 290 -25.89 23.39 -21.32
CA SER A 290 -26.44 22.03 -21.35
C SER A 290 -26.04 21.26 -20.09
N THR A 291 -26.96 20.42 -19.61
CA THR A 291 -26.75 19.52 -18.48
C THR A 291 -26.12 18.20 -18.91
N ASP A 292 -26.17 17.89 -20.20
CA ASP A 292 -25.71 16.63 -20.77
C ASP A 292 -24.97 16.88 -22.09
N GLY A 293 -24.05 15.98 -22.43
CA GLY A 293 -23.40 15.99 -23.74
C GLY A 293 -24.35 15.67 -24.89
N SER A 294 -23.96 16.07 -26.11
CA SER A 294 -24.74 15.76 -27.32
C SER A 294 -24.39 14.38 -27.87
N SER A 295 -25.39 13.59 -28.27
CA SER A 295 -25.21 12.24 -28.82
C SER A 295 -24.42 12.18 -30.13
N GLY A 296 -24.23 13.30 -30.82
CA GLY A 296 -23.39 13.40 -32.02
C GLY A 296 -21.90 13.59 -31.73
N PHE A 297 -21.54 13.89 -30.47
CA PHE A 297 -20.18 13.82 -29.98
C PHE A 297 -20.11 12.61 -29.06
N TYR A 298 -20.02 11.42 -29.65
CA TYR A 298 -19.66 10.23 -28.87
C TYR A 298 -18.33 10.50 -28.14
N ARG A 299 -17.99 9.66 -27.16
CA ARG A 299 -16.74 9.71 -26.36
C ARG A 299 -15.48 9.64 -27.24
N GLU A 300 -15.27 10.62 -28.09
CA GLU A 300 -14.29 10.62 -29.17
C GLU A 300 -12.97 11.03 -28.59
N LYS A 301 -12.38 10.14 -27.79
CA LYS A 301 -10.94 9.98 -27.89
C LYS A 301 -10.62 9.93 -29.38
N ASN A 302 -9.88 10.90 -29.88
CA ASN A 302 -9.30 10.88 -31.21
C ASN A 302 -8.26 9.75 -31.20
N THR A 303 -8.60 8.49 -31.47
CA THR A 303 -7.60 7.39 -31.42
C THR A 303 -6.73 7.32 -32.67
N ALA A 304 -7.05 8.11 -33.72
CA ALA A 304 -6.11 8.36 -34.82
C ALA A 304 -4.78 8.91 -34.28
N ASN A 305 -4.85 9.83 -33.30
CA ASN A 305 -3.69 10.46 -32.66
C ASN A 305 -3.57 10.18 -31.16
N SER A 306 -4.54 9.47 -30.60
CA SER A 306 -4.77 9.26 -29.16
C SER A 306 -4.86 10.57 -28.36
N SER A 307 -5.81 11.43 -28.72
CA SER A 307 -5.99 12.77 -28.14
C SER A 307 -7.46 13.12 -27.86
N THR A 308 -7.74 14.23 -27.20
CA THR A 308 -9.05 14.82 -26.92
C THR A 308 -9.07 16.28 -27.38
N ILE A 309 -10.25 16.89 -27.47
CA ILE A 309 -10.40 18.31 -27.87
C ILE A 309 -10.77 19.13 -26.64
N LEU A 310 -10.11 20.26 -26.43
CA LEU A 310 -10.43 21.24 -25.41
C LEU A 310 -10.72 22.60 -26.05
N GLY A 311 -11.86 23.21 -25.71
CA GLY A 311 -12.16 24.57 -26.11
C GLY A 311 -13.55 24.71 -26.69
N GLN A 312 -13.67 25.52 -27.74
CA GLN A 312 -14.95 25.85 -28.35
C GLN A 312 -14.76 26.26 -29.82
N GLU A 313 -15.81 26.19 -30.61
CA GLU A 313 -15.85 26.78 -31.94
C GLU A 313 -17.23 27.33 -32.30
N ALA A 314 -17.25 28.17 -33.33
CA ALA A 314 -18.47 28.52 -34.03
C ALA A 314 -18.30 28.21 -35.52
N TYR A 315 -19.27 27.52 -36.10
CA TYR A 315 -19.37 27.27 -37.54
C TYR A 315 -20.64 27.92 -38.08
N ARG A 316 -20.60 28.49 -39.29
CA ARG A 316 -21.79 29.08 -39.90
C ARG A 316 -22.15 28.39 -41.21
N ASP A 317 -23.28 27.69 -41.21
CA ASP A 317 -23.92 27.17 -42.42
C ASP A 317 -24.95 28.17 -42.98
N VAL A 318 -25.17 28.13 -44.30
CA VAL A 318 -26.11 29.06 -44.96
C VAL A 318 -27.58 28.73 -44.65
N TYR A 319 -27.89 27.47 -44.34
CA TYR A 319 -29.25 26.97 -44.13
C TYR A 319 -29.60 26.86 -42.64
N THR A 320 -28.65 26.42 -41.80
CA THR A 320 -28.91 26.18 -40.36
C THR A 320 -28.47 27.33 -39.46
N GLY A 321 -27.70 28.29 -39.98
CA GLY A 321 -27.21 29.43 -39.21
C GLY A 321 -25.88 29.14 -38.51
N VAL A 322 -25.67 29.75 -37.34
CA VAL A 322 -24.43 29.55 -36.58
C VAL A 322 -24.62 28.43 -35.57
N GLU A 323 -23.81 27.40 -35.68
CA GLU A 323 -23.68 26.34 -34.68
C GLU A 323 -22.48 26.65 -33.78
N TYR A 324 -22.65 26.44 -32.48
CA TYR A 324 -21.60 26.57 -31.48
C TYR A 324 -21.31 25.21 -30.88
N GLN A 325 -20.03 24.86 -30.77
CA GLN A 325 -19.57 23.63 -30.16
C GLN A 325 -18.64 23.94 -28.98
N ILE A 326 -18.74 23.18 -27.89
CA ILE A 326 -17.92 23.35 -26.69
C ILE A 326 -17.46 21.99 -26.19
N PHE A 327 -16.17 21.86 -25.90
CA PHE A 327 -15.50 20.62 -25.52
C PHE A 327 -14.81 20.76 -24.16
N ARG A 328 -15.11 19.85 -23.23
CA ARG A 328 -14.60 19.84 -21.85
C ARG A 328 -13.91 18.53 -21.53
N ASN A 329 -12.74 18.58 -20.91
CA ASN A 329 -11.86 17.43 -20.69
C ASN A 329 -11.87 16.94 -19.26
N TYR A 330 -11.57 15.66 -19.08
CA TYR A 330 -11.57 14.97 -17.81
C TYR A 330 -10.39 14.01 -17.74
N PHE A 331 -9.60 14.14 -16.67
CA PHE A 331 -8.38 13.35 -16.46
C PHE A 331 -8.39 12.65 -15.10
N TYR A 332 -7.86 11.43 -15.05
CA TYR A 332 -7.86 10.58 -13.86
C TYR A 332 -6.44 10.17 -13.52
N PHE A 333 -6.07 10.31 -12.25
CA PHE A 333 -4.73 9.95 -11.76
C PHE A 333 -4.86 9.05 -10.54
N ASN A 334 -4.23 7.87 -10.58
CA ASN A 334 -4.19 6.98 -9.44
C ASN A 334 -3.19 7.48 -8.38
N THR A 335 -3.67 8.31 -7.47
CA THR A 335 -2.93 8.93 -6.37
C THR A 335 -3.04 8.12 -5.06
N SER A 336 -3.48 6.86 -5.13
CA SER A 336 -3.73 6.04 -3.95
C SER A 336 -2.47 5.69 -3.16
N ALA A 337 -1.31 5.69 -3.83
CA ALA A 337 -0.02 5.49 -3.20
C ALA A 337 0.44 6.70 -2.37
N ILE A 338 -0.18 7.88 -2.51
CA ILE A 338 0.14 9.05 -1.67
C ILE A 338 -0.44 8.83 -0.26
N PRO A 339 0.38 8.82 0.81
CA PRO A 339 -0.13 8.66 2.17
C PRO A 339 -1.09 9.78 2.56
N SER A 340 -2.16 9.46 3.30
CA SER A 340 -3.17 10.44 3.72
C SER A 340 -2.60 11.62 4.54
N GLY A 341 -1.55 11.37 5.33
CA GLY A 341 -0.83 12.38 6.12
C GLY A 341 0.27 13.14 5.36
N ALA A 342 0.49 12.85 4.07
CA ALA A 342 1.53 13.50 3.28
C ALA A 342 1.21 14.99 3.07
N ASN A 343 2.23 15.86 3.17
CA ASN A 343 2.11 17.27 2.81
C ASN A 343 2.62 17.47 1.39
N ILE A 344 1.75 17.84 0.45
CA ILE A 344 2.13 18.11 -0.94
C ILE A 344 2.54 19.58 -1.02
N THR A 345 3.81 19.84 -1.36
CA THR A 345 4.40 21.19 -1.41
C THR A 345 4.33 21.80 -2.81
N SER A 346 4.34 20.96 -3.85
CA SER A 346 4.18 21.38 -5.23
C SER A 346 3.43 20.30 -6.01
N ALA A 347 2.66 20.70 -7.01
CA ALA A 347 2.10 19.79 -7.99
C ALA A 347 2.01 20.46 -9.36
N ILE A 348 2.29 19.70 -10.41
CA ILE A 348 2.25 20.12 -11.81
C ILE A 348 1.40 19.13 -12.58
N LEU A 349 0.36 19.61 -13.24
CA LEU A 349 -0.37 18.85 -14.26
C LEU A 349 0.25 19.16 -15.63
N SER A 350 0.87 18.17 -16.24
CA SER A 350 1.50 18.26 -17.56
C SER A 350 0.58 17.67 -18.62
N LEU A 351 0.21 18.48 -19.61
CA LEU A 351 -0.67 18.11 -20.71
C LEU A 351 0.09 18.25 -22.03
N ARG A 352 0.17 17.18 -22.83
CA ARG A 352 0.77 17.25 -24.17
C ARG A 352 -0.26 17.79 -25.14
N MET A 353 -0.06 19.02 -25.61
CA MET A 353 -1.05 19.72 -26.43
C MET A 353 -0.49 20.05 -27.81
N TRP A 354 -1.34 20.00 -28.83
CA TRP A 354 -0.95 20.25 -30.21
C TRP A 354 -2.10 20.78 -31.06
N GLY A 355 -1.79 21.18 -32.30
CA GLY A 355 -2.79 21.62 -33.28
C GLY A 355 -3.58 22.85 -32.83
N THR A 356 -2.94 23.80 -32.14
CA THR A 356 -3.57 25.07 -31.75
C THR A 356 -4.02 25.82 -33.01
N ARG A 357 -5.33 25.91 -33.25
CA ARG A 357 -5.90 26.65 -34.38
C ARG A 357 -6.28 28.06 -33.90
N GLU A 358 -5.90 29.09 -34.67
CA GLU A 358 -5.73 30.49 -34.23
C GLU A 358 -6.57 31.51 -35.03
N THR A 359 -6.76 32.72 -34.44
CA THR A 359 -6.55 34.04 -35.09
C THR A 359 -6.99 35.28 -34.28
N SER A 360 -7.64 35.21 -33.10
CA SER A 360 -7.95 36.44 -32.34
C SER A 360 -8.11 36.36 -30.82
N SER A 361 -7.85 35.22 -30.17
CA SER A 361 -8.00 35.15 -28.71
C SER A 361 -7.21 34.05 -28.01
N ASP A 362 -6.21 34.45 -27.23
CA ASP A 362 -5.63 33.64 -26.17
C ASP A 362 -6.75 33.14 -25.23
N PHE A 363 -6.80 31.83 -25.00
CA PHE A 363 -7.55 31.25 -23.89
C PHE A 363 -6.60 30.45 -23.01
N GLU A 364 -6.73 30.58 -21.70
CA GLU A 364 -6.05 29.67 -20.78
C GLU A 364 -6.77 28.33 -20.68
N VAL A 365 -6.01 27.25 -20.53
CA VAL A 365 -6.46 25.95 -20.03
C VAL A 365 -6.53 26.04 -18.52
N VAL A 366 -7.70 25.75 -17.94
CA VAL A 366 -7.95 25.91 -16.51
C VAL A 366 -8.40 24.59 -15.89
N VAL A 367 -7.79 24.25 -14.74
CA VAL A 367 -8.15 23.07 -13.94
C VAL A 367 -9.25 23.42 -12.95
N GLN A 368 -10.32 22.62 -12.92
CA GLN A 368 -11.47 22.76 -12.02
C GLN A 368 -11.75 21.47 -11.26
N ASN A 369 -12.49 21.57 -10.15
CA ASN A 369 -12.81 20.45 -9.28
C ASN A 369 -14.31 20.15 -9.23
N GLY A 370 -14.64 18.86 -9.31
CA GLY A 370 -15.99 18.31 -9.07
C GLY A 370 -15.99 17.10 -8.13
N GLN A 371 -14.85 16.78 -7.53
CA GLN A 371 -14.67 15.62 -6.66
C GLN A 371 -15.46 15.77 -5.34
N PRO A 372 -15.90 14.66 -4.71
CA PRO A 372 -15.55 13.26 -5.04
C PRO A 372 -16.41 12.61 -6.13
N VAL A 373 -17.56 13.22 -6.46
CA VAL A 373 -18.56 12.62 -7.34
C VAL A 373 -18.12 12.72 -8.80
N TYR A 374 -17.76 13.93 -9.25
CA TYR A 374 -17.52 14.24 -10.65
C TYR A 374 -16.03 14.42 -10.97
N PRO A 375 -15.63 14.14 -12.23
CA PRO A 375 -16.38 13.37 -13.23
C PRO A 375 -16.60 11.91 -12.78
N HIS A 376 -17.61 11.24 -13.33
CA HIS A 376 -17.80 9.81 -13.09
C HIS A 376 -16.71 8.99 -13.79
N ASP A 377 -16.43 7.79 -13.29
CA ASP A 377 -15.55 6.82 -13.94
C ASP A 377 -16.34 5.51 -14.13
N PRO A 378 -16.77 5.16 -15.37
CA PRO A 378 -16.48 5.86 -16.63
C PRO A 378 -17.29 7.15 -16.82
N LEU A 379 -16.82 8.04 -17.70
CA LEU A 379 -17.48 9.31 -18.04
C LEU A 379 -18.94 9.12 -18.50
N GLY A 380 -19.88 9.81 -17.85
CA GLY A 380 -21.28 9.88 -18.23
C GLY A 380 -21.63 11.20 -18.92
N TRP A 381 -22.69 11.24 -19.73
CA TRP A 381 -23.13 12.46 -20.42
C TRP A 381 -23.38 13.65 -19.49
N ALA A 382 -23.90 13.38 -18.30
CA ALA A 382 -24.14 14.38 -17.25
C ALA A 382 -22.85 15.01 -16.70
N ASP A 383 -21.69 14.39 -16.94
CA ASP A 383 -20.39 14.99 -16.60
C ASP A 383 -20.11 16.23 -17.43
N TYR A 384 -20.83 16.50 -18.52
CA TYR A 384 -20.72 17.76 -19.25
C TYR A 384 -21.14 18.97 -18.39
N ASN A 385 -22.13 18.83 -17.51
CA ASN A 385 -22.73 19.96 -16.80
C ASN A 385 -21.69 20.78 -16.04
N LYS A 386 -21.44 22.00 -16.51
CA LYS A 386 -20.45 22.91 -15.91
C LYS A 386 -20.69 23.19 -14.43
N ASN A 387 -21.94 23.08 -13.96
CA ASN A 387 -22.30 23.38 -12.58
C ASN A 387 -21.78 22.31 -11.61
N ASN A 388 -21.32 21.16 -12.12
CA ASN A 388 -20.64 20.12 -11.33
C ASN A 388 -19.19 20.50 -11.00
N TYR A 389 -18.64 21.55 -11.63
CA TYR A 389 -17.24 21.94 -11.50
C TYR A 389 -17.08 23.40 -11.08
N SER A 390 -16.12 23.65 -10.21
CA SER A 390 -15.85 25.01 -9.73
C SER A 390 -14.38 25.21 -9.36
N GLY A 391 -14.03 26.47 -9.09
CA GLY A 391 -12.69 26.89 -8.71
C GLY A 391 -11.73 27.01 -9.91
N ASN A 392 -10.51 27.43 -9.59
CA ASN A 392 -9.35 27.46 -10.49
C ASN A 392 -8.15 26.91 -9.72
N GLY A 393 -7.74 25.69 -10.05
CA GLY A 393 -6.61 24.99 -9.42
C GLY A 393 -5.26 25.37 -10.01
N GLY A 394 -5.24 26.17 -11.07
CA GLY A 394 -4.10 26.50 -11.89
C GLY A 394 -4.54 26.67 -13.34
N SER A 395 -3.79 27.47 -14.10
CA SER A 395 -4.00 27.67 -15.52
C SER A 395 -2.69 27.72 -16.30
N VAL A 396 -2.75 27.44 -17.60
CA VAL A 396 -1.64 27.62 -18.54
C VAL A 396 -2.17 28.14 -19.87
N ASN A 397 -1.42 29.01 -20.53
CA ASN A 397 -1.74 29.44 -21.89
C ASN A 397 -1.06 28.49 -22.90
N PRO A 398 -1.82 27.85 -23.81
CA PRO A 398 -1.27 26.97 -24.84
C PRO A 398 -0.51 27.70 -25.96
N SER A 399 -0.39 29.03 -25.94
CA SER A 399 0.37 29.80 -26.95
C SER A 399 1.89 29.81 -26.73
N SER A 400 2.39 29.28 -25.60
CA SER A 400 3.83 29.15 -25.35
C SER A 400 4.43 27.90 -26.00
N ALA A 401 5.42 28.01 -26.87
CA ALA A 401 6.04 26.86 -27.54
C ALA A 401 6.52 25.76 -26.57
N GLY A 402 5.93 24.56 -26.66
CA GLY A 402 6.32 23.38 -25.90
C GLY A 402 5.51 22.14 -26.31
N MET A 403 6.10 20.94 -26.19
CA MET A 403 5.34 19.69 -26.40
C MET A 403 4.41 19.41 -25.21
N TYR A 404 4.85 19.69 -23.99
CA TYR A 404 4.04 19.59 -22.77
C TYR A 404 3.82 20.98 -22.17
N TYR A 405 2.56 21.28 -21.87
CA TYR A 405 2.13 22.47 -21.16
C TYR A 405 1.91 22.13 -19.70
N ASN A 406 2.61 22.85 -18.84
CA ASN A 406 2.64 22.58 -17.40
C ASN A 406 1.71 23.56 -16.68
N VAL A 407 0.59 23.05 -16.19
CA VAL A 407 -0.24 23.77 -15.24
C VAL A 407 0.37 23.59 -13.85
N GLN A 408 1.04 24.62 -13.35
CA GLN A 408 1.44 24.66 -11.95
C GLN A 408 0.17 24.77 -11.08
N LEU A 409 -0.09 23.74 -10.27
CA LEU A 409 -1.23 23.77 -9.37
C LEU A 409 -0.96 24.75 -8.23
N ASN A 410 -1.92 25.63 -7.98
CA ASN A 410 -1.91 26.55 -6.84
C ASN A 410 -2.36 25.82 -5.55
N SER A 411 -2.39 26.52 -4.42
CA SER A 411 -2.80 25.92 -3.14
C SER A 411 -4.20 25.28 -3.17
N THR A 412 -5.12 25.86 -3.94
CA THR A 412 -6.46 25.32 -4.15
C THR A 412 -6.39 24.02 -4.97
N GLY A 413 -5.64 24.02 -6.08
CA GLY A 413 -5.43 22.82 -6.92
C GLY A 413 -4.75 21.67 -6.16
N ILE A 414 -3.72 21.97 -5.35
CA ILE A 414 -3.05 20.98 -4.50
C ILE A 414 -4.03 20.36 -3.50
N SER A 415 -4.95 21.15 -2.94
CA SER A 415 -5.97 20.65 -1.99
C SER A 415 -6.96 19.66 -2.61
N TRP A 416 -7.08 19.62 -3.94
CA TRP A 416 -7.97 18.71 -4.66
C TRP A 416 -7.35 17.34 -4.94
N ILE A 417 -6.05 17.15 -4.66
CA ILE A 417 -5.38 15.85 -4.86
C ILE A 417 -5.88 14.86 -3.80
N ASN A 418 -6.53 13.79 -4.26
CA ASN A 418 -7.11 12.74 -3.43
C ASN A 418 -6.07 11.70 -2.99
N LYS A 419 -5.51 11.90 -1.80
CA LYS A 419 -4.53 10.98 -1.19
C LYS A 419 -5.23 9.68 -0.79
N GLY A 420 -4.72 8.53 -1.25
CA GLY A 420 -5.34 7.23 -0.96
C GLY A 420 -6.47 6.82 -1.92
N GLY A 421 -6.72 7.60 -2.98
CA GLY A 421 -7.71 7.27 -4.01
C GLY A 421 -7.33 7.78 -5.40
N ILE A 422 -8.33 7.94 -6.27
CA ILE A 422 -8.17 8.56 -7.59
C ILE A 422 -8.36 10.06 -7.47
N THR A 423 -7.41 10.83 -8.00
CA THR A 423 -7.57 12.26 -8.24
C THR A 423 -8.20 12.48 -9.61
N LYS A 424 -9.24 13.30 -9.66
CA LYS A 424 -9.97 13.62 -10.89
C LYS A 424 -9.96 15.11 -11.16
N PHE A 425 -9.66 15.50 -12.40
CA PHE A 425 -9.69 16.91 -12.82
C PHE A 425 -10.62 17.12 -14.00
N ALA A 426 -11.43 18.17 -13.92
CA ALA A 426 -12.08 18.73 -15.09
C ALA A 426 -11.20 19.86 -15.64
N VAL A 427 -10.99 19.88 -16.95
CA VAL A 427 -10.16 20.87 -17.64
C VAL A 427 -11.02 21.58 -18.68
N ARG A 428 -11.08 22.91 -18.58
CA ARG A 428 -11.93 23.77 -19.40
C ARG A 428 -11.16 24.98 -19.90
N SER A 429 -11.55 25.52 -21.05
CA SER A 429 -11.02 26.80 -21.50
C SER A 429 -11.53 27.94 -20.61
N SER A 430 -10.69 28.92 -20.36
CA SER A 430 -11.06 30.17 -19.68
C SER A 430 -12.23 30.88 -20.37
N ARG A 431 -12.36 30.74 -21.69
CA ARG A 431 -13.48 31.30 -22.46
C ARG A 431 -14.80 30.62 -22.15
N ASP A 432 -14.85 29.29 -22.10
CA ASP A 432 -16.01 28.57 -21.62
C ASP A 432 -16.31 28.94 -20.14
N ILE A 433 -15.30 29.04 -19.28
CA ILE A 433 -15.51 29.44 -17.88
C ILE A 433 -16.14 30.83 -17.79
N ASN A 434 -15.66 31.79 -18.57
CA ASN A 434 -16.13 33.18 -18.56
C ASN A 434 -17.41 33.39 -19.39
N GLY A 435 -17.81 32.42 -20.21
CA GLY A 435 -18.96 32.55 -21.10
C GLY A 435 -18.69 33.47 -22.29
N ASN A 436 -17.44 33.54 -22.73
CA ASN A 436 -17.03 34.31 -23.90
C ASN A 436 -17.25 33.45 -25.14
N ALA A 437 -18.30 33.74 -25.91
CA ALA A 437 -18.56 33.03 -27.16
C ALA A 437 -17.44 33.24 -28.18
N PRO A 438 -17.17 32.24 -29.05
CA PRO A 438 -16.35 32.46 -30.24
C PRO A 438 -16.92 33.59 -31.09
N ARG A 439 -16.06 34.25 -31.87
CA ARG A 439 -16.51 35.27 -32.81
C ARG A 439 -17.53 34.66 -33.78
N THR A 440 -18.53 35.45 -34.19
CA THR A 440 -19.48 35.00 -35.21
C THR A 440 -18.76 34.80 -36.55
N PRO A 441 -18.85 33.61 -37.18
CA PRO A 441 -18.17 33.34 -38.45
C PRO A 441 -18.89 33.99 -39.64
N SER A 442 -18.17 34.21 -40.73
CA SER A 442 -18.81 34.41 -42.04
C SER A 442 -19.43 33.08 -42.51
N VAL A 443 -20.30 33.11 -43.53
CA VAL A 443 -20.87 31.87 -44.08
C VAL A 443 -19.76 30.93 -44.53
N TYR A 444 -19.90 29.64 -44.20
CA TYR A 444 -18.95 28.55 -44.47
C TYR A 444 -17.56 28.76 -43.85
N GLN A 445 -17.49 29.49 -42.73
CA GLN A 445 -16.26 29.64 -41.97
C GLN A 445 -16.40 29.04 -40.58
N HIS A 446 -15.27 28.54 -40.07
CA HIS A 446 -15.10 28.16 -38.67
C HIS A 446 -14.35 29.27 -37.93
N MET A 447 -14.71 29.46 -36.67
CA MET A 447 -13.99 30.25 -35.68
C MET A 447 -13.55 29.27 -34.59
N GLU A 448 -12.42 28.61 -34.84
CA GLU A 448 -11.86 27.56 -33.98
C GLU A 448 -11.09 28.21 -32.81
N GLU A 449 -11.50 27.92 -31.59
CA GLU A 449 -10.84 28.36 -30.35
C GLU A 449 -10.62 27.12 -29.46
N TRP A 450 -9.90 26.14 -30.01
CA TRP A 450 -9.66 24.85 -29.35
C TRP A 450 -8.25 24.30 -29.64
N THR A 451 -7.89 23.26 -28.90
CA THR A 451 -6.60 22.57 -28.99
C THR A 451 -6.78 21.08 -28.70
N TYR A 452 -5.89 20.25 -29.24
CA TYR A 452 -5.85 18.82 -28.91
C TYR A 452 -5.00 18.58 -27.66
N ILE A 453 -5.39 17.59 -26.84
CA ILE A 453 -4.62 17.12 -25.69
C ILE A 453 -4.46 15.60 -25.80
N ASP A 454 -3.25 15.06 -25.70
CA ASP A 454 -3.08 13.61 -25.70
C ASP A 454 -3.78 12.93 -24.51
N THR A 455 -4.29 11.72 -24.72
CA THR A 455 -4.94 10.88 -23.69
C THR A 455 -4.04 9.75 -23.21
N SER A 456 -4.53 8.98 -22.23
CA SER A 456 -3.96 7.69 -21.85
C SER A 456 -3.68 6.78 -23.06
N GLU A 457 -4.53 6.76 -24.09
CA GLU A 457 -4.32 5.90 -25.28
C GLU A 457 -3.07 6.26 -26.09
N ALA A 458 -2.53 7.47 -25.89
CA ALA A 458 -1.30 7.88 -26.55
C ALA A 458 -0.12 7.08 -26.02
N GLY A 459 -0.27 6.41 -24.88
CA GLY A 459 0.75 5.67 -24.19
C GLY A 459 1.53 6.56 -23.22
N VAL A 460 2.26 5.93 -22.31
CA VAL A 460 2.81 6.60 -21.12
C VAL A 460 3.78 7.75 -21.40
N SER A 461 4.44 7.75 -22.56
CA SER A 461 5.34 8.83 -22.98
C SER A 461 4.63 10.12 -23.40
N ARG A 462 3.34 10.03 -23.73
CA ARG A 462 2.51 11.12 -24.26
C ARG A 462 1.29 11.43 -23.39
N ALA A 463 0.88 10.48 -22.54
CA ALA A 463 -0.26 10.61 -21.64
C ALA A 463 -0.12 11.85 -20.71
N PRO A 464 -1.24 12.39 -20.23
CA PRO A 464 -1.29 13.37 -19.14
C PRO A 464 -0.54 12.88 -17.91
N LYS A 465 0.14 13.80 -17.22
CA LYS A 465 0.95 13.48 -16.03
C LYS A 465 0.64 14.45 -14.90
N LEU A 466 0.52 13.92 -13.70
CA LEU A 466 0.48 14.68 -12.46
C LEU A 466 1.80 14.45 -11.71
N THR A 467 2.67 15.45 -11.70
CA THR A 467 3.85 15.46 -10.86
C THR A 467 3.49 16.05 -9.51
N VAL A 468 3.79 15.37 -8.40
CA VAL A 468 3.66 15.89 -7.04
C VAL A 468 5.02 15.89 -6.33
N VAL A 469 5.25 16.89 -5.50
CA VAL A 469 6.37 16.94 -4.56
C VAL A 469 5.78 16.88 -3.16
N ILE A 470 6.27 15.94 -2.36
CA ILE A 470 5.82 15.68 -1.00
C ILE A 470 6.96 16.10 -0.06
N ALA A 471 6.61 16.93 0.94
CA ALA A 471 7.53 17.31 1.99
C ALA A 471 8.06 16.08 2.75
N PRO A 472 9.21 16.19 3.44
CA PRO A 472 9.72 15.11 4.27
C PRO A 472 8.64 14.67 5.28
N LEU A 473 8.33 13.38 5.26
CA LEU A 473 7.41 12.80 6.21
C LEU A 473 8.12 12.73 7.58
N ASN A 474 7.74 13.60 8.52
CA ASN A 474 8.34 13.63 9.85
C ASN A 474 7.60 12.69 10.83
N PRO A 475 8.30 11.89 11.65
CA PRO A 475 7.68 11.11 12.71
C PRO A 475 7.18 12.03 13.84
N VAL A 476 6.09 11.64 14.50
CA VAL A 476 5.58 12.32 15.70
C VAL A 476 5.29 11.27 16.76
N ILE A 477 5.93 11.38 17.92
CA ILE A 477 5.76 10.43 19.02
C ILE A 477 4.58 10.82 19.91
N SER A 478 3.73 9.85 20.24
CA SER A 478 2.68 9.96 21.25
C SER A 478 2.77 8.76 22.19
N VAL A 479 2.88 9.00 23.49
CA VAL A 479 2.93 7.94 24.50
C VAL A 479 1.70 8.03 25.41
N THR A 480 0.97 6.93 25.59
CA THR A 480 -0.22 6.89 26.47
C THR A 480 -0.09 5.77 27.49
N PRO A 481 -0.51 5.97 28.76
CA PRO A 481 -1.12 7.18 29.32
C PRO A 481 -0.16 8.38 29.40
N THR A 482 -0.71 9.60 29.41
CA THR A 482 0.06 10.86 29.52
C THR A 482 0.30 11.28 30.97
N SER A 483 -0.51 10.81 31.91
CA SER A 483 -0.36 11.07 33.34
C SER A 483 0.71 10.18 33.97
N ALA A 484 1.29 10.66 35.08
CA ALA A 484 2.17 9.88 35.93
C ALA A 484 1.53 8.53 36.33
N GLN A 485 2.34 7.47 36.38
CA GLN A 485 1.87 6.11 36.68
C GLN A 485 2.39 5.65 38.05
N ASP A 486 1.49 5.14 38.89
CA ASP A 486 1.81 4.60 40.21
C ASP A 486 1.67 3.07 40.24
N PHE A 487 2.79 2.40 40.47
CA PHE A 487 2.91 0.97 40.70
C PHE A 487 2.40 0.55 42.09
N GLY A 488 1.95 1.48 42.92
CA GLY A 488 1.33 1.22 44.21
C GLY A 488 2.29 0.53 45.18
N SER A 489 1.73 -0.16 46.17
CA SER A 489 2.52 -0.92 47.14
C SER A 489 2.83 -2.32 46.62
N VAL A 490 4.12 -2.65 46.48
CA VAL A 490 4.62 -3.97 46.07
C VAL A 490 5.50 -4.54 47.17
N SER A 491 5.26 -5.79 47.56
CA SER A 491 6.09 -6.47 48.54
C SER A 491 7.53 -6.62 48.04
N LEU A 492 8.52 -6.56 48.93
CA LEU A 492 9.92 -6.82 48.55
C LEU A 492 10.07 -8.12 47.74
N TYR A 493 10.90 -8.08 46.70
CA TYR A 493 11.11 -9.16 45.72
C TYR A 493 9.89 -9.53 44.88
N GLY A 494 8.75 -8.87 45.09
CA GLY A 494 7.61 -8.88 44.19
C GLY A 494 7.83 -7.96 42.99
N THR A 495 6.96 -8.08 42.00
CA THR A 495 7.02 -7.26 40.79
C THR A 495 5.63 -6.76 40.43
N ARG A 496 5.54 -5.55 39.87
CA ARG A 496 4.34 -5.06 39.19
C ARG A 496 4.72 -4.42 37.87
N ASP A 497 3.90 -4.64 36.85
CA ASP A 497 4.13 -4.17 35.49
C ASP A 497 3.02 -3.18 35.08
N ILE A 498 3.40 -2.10 34.40
CA ILE A 498 2.49 -1.13 33.75
C ILE A 498 2.96 -0.95 32.30
N SER A 499 2.01 -0.92 31.36
CA SER A 499 2.31 -0.78 29.93
C SER A 499 1.95 0.62 29.43
N PHE A 500 2.85 1.22 28.66
CA PHE A 500 2.64 2.45 27.91
C PHE A 500 2.53 2.11 26.42
N THR A 501 1.54 2.64 25.73
CA THR A 501 1.44 2.56 24.27
C THR A 501 2.24 3.68 23.64
N VAL A 502 3.31 3.33 22.92
CA VAL A 502 4.03 4.26 22.04
C VAL A 502 3.37 4.22 20.68
N ARG A 503 3.01 5.37 20.13
CA ARG A 503 2.38 5.51 18.82
C ARG A 503 3.10 6.55 18.00
N ASN A 504 3.29 6.23 16.72
CA ASN A 504 3.70 7.20 15.73
C ASN A 504 2.46 7.86 15.12
N THR A 505 2.23 9.13 15.42
CA THR A 505 1.16 9.94 14.83
C THR A 505 1.63 10.79 13.66
N GLY A 506 2.91 10.72 13.30
CA GLY A 506 3.49 11.41 12.15
C GLY A 506 3.49 10.55 10.89
N GLY A 507 4.02 11.12 9.80
CA GLY A 507 4.13 10.43 8.51
C GLY A 507 5.43 9.64 8.34
N GLY A 508 6.50 10.04 9.04
CA GLY A 508 7.83 9.41 8.94
C GLY A 508 7.96 8.18 9.82
N ALA A 509 9.00 7.36 9.63
CA ALA A 509 9.29 6.25 10.54
C ALA A 509 9.78 6.76 11.90
N LEU A 510 9.14 6.33 12.99
CA LEU A 510 9.53 6.65 14.36
C LEU A 510 10.38 5.52 14.92
N SER A 511 11.67 5.77 15.14
CA SER A 511 12.59 4.85 15.81
C SER A 511 13.04 5.43 17.14
N GLY A 512 13.00 4.61 18.19
CA GLY A 512 13.36 5.04 19.54
C GLY A 512 13.42 3.90 20.54
N SER A 513 13.66 4.27 21.79
CA SER A 513 13.81 3.36 22.93
C SER A 513 13.32 3.99 24.23
N VAL A 514 13.13 3.16 25.25
CA VAL A 514 12.83 3.57 26.62
C VAL A 514 14.13 3.62 27.42
N SER A 515 14.38 4.74 28.09
CA SER A 515 15.58 5.01 28.89
C SER A 515 15.23 5.81 30.15
N GLY A 516 16.22 6.30 30.90
CA GLY A 516 16.02 7.11 32.11
C GLY A 516 15.75 6.32 33.40
N LEU A 517 15.30 5.06 33.28
CA LEU A 517 14.94 4.22 34.43
C LEU A 517 16.16 3.61 35.16
N VAL A 518 16.16 3.71 36.48
CA VAL A 518 17.07 3.00 37.39
C VAL A 518 16.31 2.05 38.32
N ALA A 519 17.00 1.02 38.81
CA ALA A 519 16.43 0.10 39.79
C ALA A 519 15.86 0.90 40.99
N PRO A 520 14.64 0.58 41.45
CA PRO A 520 13.88 -0.64 41.20
C PRO A 520 12.97 -0.67 39.94
N PHE A 521 13.02 0.35 39.08
CA PHE A 521 12.28 0.36 37.81
C PHE A 521 13.14 -0.22 36.67
N SER A 522 12.50 -0.93 35.75
CA SER A 522 13.16 -1.41 34.53
C SER A 522 12.16 -1.57 33.39
N CYS A 523 12.60 -1.37 32.15
CA CYS A 523 11.80 -1.75 30.99
C CYS A 523 12.02 -3.24 30.69
N VAL A 524 10.93 -4.01 30.59
CA VAL A 524 10.98 -5.48 30.45
C VAL A 524 10.43 -6.00 29.13
N SER A 525 9.70 -5.19 28.37
CA SER A 525 9.20 -5.54 27.03
C SER A 525 8.95 -4.28 26.20
N GLY A 526 9.17 -4.35 24.89
CA GLY A 526 8.92 -3.24 23.98
C GLY A 526 9.84 -2.01 24.19
N CYS A 527 11.02 -2.21 24.78
CA CYS A 527 11.94 -1.15 25.18
C CYS A 527 12.67 -0.48 24.01
N SER A 528 12.57 -1.04 22.81
CA SER A 528 12.93 -0.41 21.55
C SER A 528 11.78 -0.59 20.57
N TYR A 529 11.61 0.38 19.68
CA TYR A 529 10.52 0.40 18.71
C TYR A 529 10.97 1.07 17.41
N SER A 530 10.39 0.58 16.31
CA SER A 530 10.46 1.17 14.98
C SER A 530 9.06 1.09 14.38
N LEU A 531 8.40 2.23 14.30
CA LEU A 531 6.97 2.35 13.98
C LEU A 531 6.79 3.13 12.69
N GLY A 532 6.19 2.49 11.68
CA GLY A 532 5.66 3.19 10.51
C GLY A 532 4.55 4.18 10.90
N ALA A 533 4.14 5.03 9.95
CA ALA A 533 3.07 6.00 10.17
C ALA A 533 1.80 5.32 10.73
N GLY A 534 1.23 5.89 11.79
CA GLY A 534 0.02 5.39 12.44
C GLY A 534 0.20 4.15 13.32
N ALA A 535 1.33 3.44 13.24
CA ALA A 535 1.60 2.23 14.00
C ALA A 535 1.85 2.51 15.49
N SER A 536 1.62 1.49 16.32
CA SER A 536 1.80 1.57 17.77
C SER A 536 2.37 0.28 18.34
N GLN A 537 3.12 0.39 19.44
CA GLN A 537 3.68 -0.72 20.18
C GLN A 537 3.59 -0.48 21.69
N PRO A 538 3.22 -1.49 22.49
CA PRO A 538 3.29 -1.40 23.95
C PRO A 538 4.75 -1.52 24.43
N ALA A 539 5.12 -0.67 25.37
CA ALA A 539 6.35 -0.72 26.15
C ALA A 539 5.99 -0.93 27.63
N THR A 540 6.47 -2.03 28.21
CA THR A 540 6.12 -2.44 29.57
C THR A 540 7.25 -2.13 30.53
N ILE A 541 6.94 -1.29 31.52
CA ILE A 541 7.82 -0.94 32.63
C ILE A 541 7.44 -1.78 33.84
N ARG A 542 8.45 -2.28 34.55
CA ARG A 542 8.35 -3.11 35.76
C ARG A 542 8.91 -2.36 36.95
N PHE A 543 8.26 -2.48 38.09
CA PHE A 543 8.75 -2.09 39.41
C PHE A 543 9.05 -3.34 40.25
N SER A 544 10.29 -3.48 40.73
CA SER A 544 10.79 -4.63 41.51
C SER A 544 11.56 -4.18 42.77
N PRO A 545 10.88 -3.75 43.85
CA PRO A 545 11.55 -3.19 45.02
C PRO A 545 12.34 -4.24 45.80
N THR A 546 13.57 -3.91 46.16
CA THR A 546 14.46 -4.72 47.03
C THR A 546 14.66 -4.13 48.41
N SER A 547 14.19 -2.90 48.64
CA SER A 547 14.20 -2.22 49.93
C SER A 547 12.86 -1.50 50.18
N ILE A 548 12.54 -1.28 51.45
CA ILE A 548 11.32 -0.58 51.87
C ILE A 548 11.50 0.91 51.59
N GLY A 549 10.48 1.53 51.02
CA GLY A 549 10.49 2.97 50.75
C GLY A 549 9.67 3.34 49.52
N SER A 550 9.49 4.64 49.32
CA SER A 550 8.89 5.17 48.09
C SER A 550 9.99 5.47 47.07
N PHE A 551 9.73 5.10 45.83
CA PHE A 551 10.63 5.29 44.69
C PHE A 551 9.87 6.03 43.60
N SER A 552 10.56 6.92 42.91
CA SER A 552 10.06 7.64 41.75
C SER A 552 11.16 7.79 40.72
N ASP A 553 10.79 7.75 39.45
CA ASP A 553 11.70 7.91 38.33
C ASP A 553 10.97 8.46 37.10
N THR A 554 11.69 8.78 36.03
CA THR A 554 11.13 9.25 34.76
C THR A 554 11.54 8.32 33.63
N ALA A 555 10.56 7.72 32.96
CA ALA A 555 10.78 6.93 31.76
C ALA A 555 10.86 7.84 30.54
N GLU A 556 12.01 7.85 29.87
CA GLU A 556 12.28 8.67 28.69
C GLU A 556 12.13 7.85 27.41
N PHE A 557 11.18 8.24 26.56
CA PHE A 557 10.89 7.65 25.27
C PHE A 557 11.54 8.50 24.17
N SER A 558 12.58 7.97 23.52
CA SER A 558 13.34 8.68 22.49
C SER A 558 12.69 8.59 21.09
N GLY A 559 13.17 9.40 20.15
CA GLY A 559 12.65 9.44 18.77
C GLY A 559 11.67 10.60 18.54
N ALA A 560 11.73 11.21 17.35
CA ALA A 560 11.09 12.49 17.06
C ALA A 560 11.40 13.54 18.16
N ALA A 561 10.38 14.26 18.65
CA ALA A 561 10.54 15.21 19.75
C ALA A 561 10.73 14.57 21.14
N GLY A 562 10.64 13.24 21.25
CA GLY A 562 10.68 12.49 22.51
C GLY A 562 9.41 12.63 23.36
N ALA A 563 9.32 11.84 24.43
CA ALA A 563 8.27 11.94 25.44
C ALA A 563 8.75 11.39 26.81
N SER A 564 8.35 12.01 27.91
CA SER A 564 8.75 11.60 29.27
C SER A 564 7.54 11.18 30.09
N ARG A 565 7.64 10.09 30.87
CA ARG A 565 6.56 9.60 31.75
C ARG A 565 7.06 9.31 33.15
N ASP A 566 6.51 10.04 34.12
CA ASP A 566 6.83 9.83 35.53
C ASP A 566 6.24 8.51 36.03
N VAL A 567 7.06 7.75 36.76
CA VAL A 567 6.67 6.51 37.41
C VAL A 567 6.97 6.58 38.90
N SER A 568 6.11 5.96 39.71
CA SER A 568 6.29 5.88 41.17
C SER A 568 5.83 4.55 41.72
N GLY A 569 6.28 4.18 42.91
CA GLY A 569 5.86 2.96 43.59
C GLY A 569 6.44 2.87 44.99
N SER A 570 5.89 2.01 45.83
CA SER A 570 6.38 1.80 47.20
C SER A 570 6.72 0.35 47.48
N GLY A 571 7.94 0.10 47.90
CA GLY A 571 8.37 -1.19 48.45
C GLY A 571 7.85 -1.34 49.86
N ILE A 572 7.07 -2.39 50.13
CA ILE A 572 6.55 -2.69 51.46
C ILE A 572 7.02 -4.06 51.95
N THR A 573 7.03 -4.24 53.27
CA THR A 573 7.19 -5.58 53.85
C THR A 573 6.06 -6.50 53.37
N PRO A 574 6.34 -7.78 53.08
CA PRO A 574 5.29 -8.77 52.88
C PRO A 574 4.34 -8.77 54.09
N ARG A 575 3.03 -8.56 53.87
CA ARG A 575 2.04 -8.51 54.95
C ARG A 575 1.63 -9.91 55.36
N CYS A 576 1.89 -10.30 56.62
CA CYS A 576 1.24 -11.46 57.23
C CYS A 576 -0.20 -11.07 57.64
N ILE A 577 -1.21 -11.71 57.05
CA ILE A 577 -2.61 -11.60 57.49
C ILE A 577 -2.95 -12.89 58.23
N PRO A 578 -3.19 -12.86 59.56
CA PRO A 578 -3.78 -14.00 60.24
C PRO A 578 -5.24 -14.11 59.79
N THR A 579 -5.55 -15.10 58.95
CA THR A 579 -6.93 -15.49 58.66
C THR A 579 -7.41 -16.44 59.75
N GLY A 580 -8.13 -15.92 60.74
CA GLY A 580 -8.77 -16.73 61.77
C GLY A 580 -9.30 -15.90 62.94
N THR A 581 -10.62 -15.80 63.06
CA THR A 581 -11.31 -15.23 64.22
C THR A 581 -11.24 -16.18 65.41
N THR A 582 -10.49 -15.82 66.45
CA THR A 582 -10.72 -16.34 67.81
C THR A 582 -10.42 -15.26 68.84
N ASN A 583 -11.36 -15.08 69.77
CA ASN A 583 -11.30 -14.19 70.92
C ASN A 583 -10.17 -14.60 71.87
N VAL A 584 -8.96 -14.09 71.68
CA VAL A 584 -7.90 -14.09 72.69
C VAL A 584 -7.13 -12.78 72.54
N ASN A 585 -6.92 -12.07 73.65
CA ASN A 585 -6.14 -10.84 73.71
C ASN A 585 -4.68 -11.14 73.30
N TYR A 586 -4.29 -10.78 72.07
CA TYR A 586 -2.89 -10.73 71.67
C TYR A 586 -2.50 -9.27 71.43
N THR A 587 -1.43 -8.84 72.10
CA THR A 587 -0.75 -7.58 71.78
C THR A 587 0.26 -7.89 70.68
N VAL A 588 -0.03 -7.51 69.44
CA VAL A 588 0.96 -7.55 68.35
C VAL A 588 1.78 -6.28 68.45
N SER A 589 2.95 -6.33 69.10
CA SER A 589 3.92 -5.25 69.02
C SER A 589 4.81 -5.45 67.80
N GLN A 590 4.62 -4.65 66.75
CA GLN A 590 5.65 -4.47 65.72
C GLN A 590 6.84 -3.76 66.36
N SER A 591 7.93 -4.47 66.60
CA SER A 591 9.21 -3.82 66.88
C SER A 591 10.00 -3.73 65.57
N SER A 592 10.28 -2.51 65.14
CA SER A 592 11.12 -2.22 63.99
C SER A 592 12.59 -2.44 64.37
N LEU A 593 13.14 -3.62 64.07
CA LEU A 593 14.58 -3.84 64.05
C LEU A 593 14.97 -4.46 62.71
N GLY A 594 15.54 -3.63 61.84
CA GLY A 594 16.38 -4.03 60.70
C GLY A 594 15.87 -5.16 59.80
N GLY A 595 15.13 -4.80 58.74
CA GLY A 595 15.23 -5.49 57.45
C GLY A 595 14.61 -6.89 57.29
N SER A 596 14.03 -7.51 58.33
CA SER A 596 13.22 -8.72 58.16
C SER A 596 11.93 -8.59 58.96
N SER A 597 10.79 -8.66 58.29
CA SER A 597 9.52 -8.94 58.97
C SER A 597 9.52 -10.42 59.37
N LEU A 598 10.23 -10.72 60.46
CA LEU A 598 9.99 -11.90 61.27
C LEU A 598 8.65 -11.71 61.96
N CYS A 599 7.71 -12.61 61.72
CA CYS A 599 6.56 -12.76 62.60
C CYS A 599 7.08 -13.42 63.90
N GLU A 600 7.55 -12.62 64.85
CA GLU A 600 7.79 -13.14 66.20
C GLU A 600 6.43 -13.33 66.89
N ILE A 601 6.09 -14.58 67.17
CA ILE A 601 5.10 -14.90 68.20
C ILE A 601 5.91 -15.25 69.44
N SER A 602 6.27 -14.24 70.24
CA SER A 602 6.96 -14.44 71.51
C SER A 602 5.95 -14.52 72.65
N GLY A 603 5.86 -15.68 73.29
CA GLY A 603 5.24 -15.85 74.60
C GLY A 603 6.07 -16.86 75.37
N ASP A 604 6.53 -16.50 76.57
CA ASP A 604 7.38 -17.34 77.41
C ASP A 604 6.67 -18.62 77.89
N ASP A 605 5.34 -18.69 77.76
CA ASP A 605 4.52 -19.83 78.21
C ASP A 605 3.93 -20.68 77.07
N GLY A 606 4.39 -20.46 75.84
CA GLY A 606 3.91 -21.17 74.65
C GLY A 606 2.63 -20.57 74.07
N VAL A 607 2.41 -20.85 72.78
CA VAL A 607 1.29 -20.32 72.02
C VAL A 607 0.27 -21.44 71.83
N GLU A 608 -0.94 -21.25 72.35
CA GLU A 608 -2.03 -22.21 72.18
C GLU A 608 -2.68 -21.99 70.80
N GLY A 609 -2.30 -22.84 69.84
CA GLY A 609 -2.62 -22.66 68.43
C GLY A 609 -3.78 -23.53 67.94
N GLY A 610 -4.64 -22.95 67.09
CA GLY A 610 -5.56 -23.68 66.21
C GLY A 610 -4.82 -24.35 65.03
N ASN A 611 -5.53 -24.62 63.93
CA ASN A 611 -4.86 -25.11 62.70
C ASN A 611 -3.93 -24.02 62.15
N PHE A 612 -2.70 -24.39 61.83
CA PHE A 612 -1.68 -23.45 61.36
C PHE A 612 -1.18 -23.86 59.97
N THR A 613 -1.38 -23.00 58.96
CA THR A 613 -1.05 -23.30 57.55
C THR A 613 0.06 -22.38 57.06
N ILE A 614 1.12 -22.96 56.50
CA ILE A 614 2.29 -22.25 55.99
C ILE A 614 2.39 -22.47 54.47
N GLY A 615 2.46 -21.37 53.71
CA GLY A 615 2.70 -21.38 52.26
C GLY A 615 4.12 -21.83 51.90
N SER A 616 4.34 -22.28 50.66
CA SER A 616 5.68 -22.71 50.24
C SER A 616 6.68 -21.53 50.28
N GLY A 617 7.90 -21.80 50.73
CA GLY A 617 8.97 -20.78 50.81
C GLY A 617 8.98 -19.92 52.08
N VAL A 618 8.06 -20.12 53.03
CA VAL A 618 8.02 -19.39 54.30
C VAL A 618 8.75 -20.18 55.39
N THR A 619 9.62 -19.52 56.15
CA THR A 619 10.32 -20.10 57.32
C THR A 619 9.65 -19.64 58.61
N VAL A 620 9.36 -20.58 59.52
CA VAL A 620 8.87 -20.28 60.88
C VAL A 620 10.01 -20.61 61.85
N GLN A 621 10.44 -19.61 62.61
CA GLN A 621 11.55 -19.73 63.55
C GLN A 621 11.01 -19.73 64.98
N ILE A 622 11.25 -20.81 65.71
CA ILE A 622 10.86 -20.97 67.12
C ILE A 622 12.16 -20.91 67.92
N ASN A 623 12.29 -19.91 68.80
CA ASN A 623 13.49 -19.70 69.60
C ASN A 623 13.68 -20.85 70.61
N ALA A 624 14.90 -21.02 71.12
CA ALA A 624 15.30 -22.15 71.96
C ALA A 624 14.46 -22.36 73.23
N ASN A 625 13.66 -21.36 73.63
CA ASN A 625 12.81 -21.38 74.83
C ASN A 625 11.30 -21.31 74.51
N SER A 626 10.91 -21.32 73.23
CA SER A 626 9.51 -21.18 72.81
C SER A 626 8.89 -22.55 72.48
N ARG A 627 7.61 -22.73 72.84
CA ARG A 627 6.87 -23.98 72.63
C ARG A 627 5.59 -23.74 71.83
N LEU A 628 5.40 -24.47 70.73
CA LEU A 628 4.15 -24.47 69.97
C LEU A 628 3.30 -25.67 70.40
N VAL A 629 2.08 -25.43 70.90
CA VAL A 629 1.20 -26.49 71.42
C VAL A 629 -0.08 -26.52 70.60
N PHE A 630 -0.47 -27.71 70.14
CA PHE A 630 -1.71 -27.94 69.41
C PHE A 630 -2.74 -28.64 70.29
N ASN A 631 -3.98 -28.17 70.21
CA ASN A 631 -5.12 -28.86 70.81
C ASN A 631 -5.42 -30.16 70.05
N ASP A 632 -6.07 -31.11 70.72
CA ASP A 632 -6.49 -32.37 70.10
C ASP A 632 -7.34 -32.10 68.85
N GLY A 633 -6.98 -32.78 67.76
CA GLY A 633 -7.61 -32.61 66.45
C GLY A 633 -7.10 -31.41 65.62
N LYS A 634 -6.13 -30.63 66.10
CA LYS A 634 -5.48 -29.55 65.32
C LYS A 634 -4.21 -30.04 64.62
N HIS A 635 -3.88 -29.40 63.51
CA HIS A 635 -2.78 -29.83 62.63
C HIS A 635 -1.96 -28.65 62.10
N ILE A 636 -0.70 -28.92 61.77
CA ILE A 636 0.11 -28.05 60.91
C ILE A 636 -0.02 -28.55 59.48
N THR A 637 -0.29 -27.62 58.57
CA THR A 637 -0.19 -27.88 57.13
C THR A 637 1.01 -27.12 56.57
N VAL A 638 2.01 -27.85 56.06
CA VAL A 638 3.19 -27.26 55.40
C VAL A 638 3.20 -27.70 53.95
N GLY A 639 3.10 -26.75 53.02
CA GLY A 639 3.12 -27.06 51.58
C GLY A 639 2.03 -28.07 51.15
N GLY A 640 0.88 -28.09 51.84
CA GLY A 640 -0.23 -29.01 51.58
C GLY A 640 -0.16 -30.37 52.30
N ILE A 641 0.91 -30.65 53.05
CA ILE A 641 1.06 -31.90 53.82
C ILE A 641 0.57 -31.68 55.26
N ILE A 642 -0.32 -32.55 55.74
CA ILE A 642 -0.91 -32.50 57.08
C ILE A 642 -0.10 -33.37 58.05
N ALA A 643 0.51 -32.78 59.07
CA ALA A 643 1.08 -33.51 60.21
C ALA A 643 0.08 -33.49 61.37
N LYS A 644 -0.41 -34.68 61.78
CA LYS A 644 -1.32 -34.86 62.92
C LYS A 644 -0.52 -35.28 64.16
N SER A 645 -0.77 -34.63 65.30
CA SER A 645 -0.20 -35.04 66.59
C SER A 645 -0.99 -36.21 67.20
N ALA A 646 -0.31 -37.25 67.70
CA ALA A 646 -0.91 -38.26 68.58
C ALA A 646 -0.71 -37.85 70.04
N THR A 647 -1.62 -38.28 70.92
CA THR A 647 -1.62 -37.96 72.36
C THR A 647 -0.23 -38.27 72.98
N ASN A 648 0.43 -37.25 73.54
CA ASN A 648 1.75 -37.29 74.21
C ASN A 648 3.02 -37.37 73.32
N ALA A 649 2.99 -36.97 72.05
CA ALA A 649 4.23 -36.88 71.26
C ALA A 649 5.16 -35.73 71.72
N LYS A 650 6.39 -36.06 72.12
CA LYS A 650 7.47 -35.11 72.49
C LYS A 650 8.57 -35.18 71.44
N VAL A 651 8.79 -34.11 70.67
CA VAL A 651 9.83 -34.07 69.63
C VAL A 651 11.18 -33.75 70.29
N ILE A 652 12.08 -34.74 70.32
CA ILE A 652 13.49 -34.58 70.70
C ILE A 652 14.30 -34.51 69.39
N LYS A 653 14.94 -33.35 69.15
CA LYS A 653 15.91 -33.04 68.08
C LYS A 653 15.84 -33.91 66.81
N GLY A 654 15.27 -33.36 65.73
CA GLY A 654 15.42 -33.88 64.37
C GLY A 654 16.33 -32.99 63.52
N HIS A 655 17.43 -33.55 63.01
CA HIS A 655 18.19 -32.95 61.91
C HIS A 655 17.38 -33.12 60.62
N LEU A 656 17.06 -32.01 59.95
CA LEU A 656 16.41 -32.05 58.63
C LEU A 656 17.35 -31.43 57.60
N ALA A 657 18.06 -32.28 56.86
CA ALA A 657 18.68 -31.88 55.61
C ALA A 657 17.57 -31.55 54.62
N LEU A 658 17.58 -30.32 54.08
CA LEU A 658 16.68 -29.95 52.99
C LEU A 658 17.02 -30.82 51.77
N PRO A 659 16.04 -31.41 51.07
CA PRO A 659 16.30 -31.88 49.73
C PRO A 659 16.70 -30.67 48.87
N PRO A 660 17.76 -30.77 48.06
CA PRO A 660 18.16 -29.67 47.19
C PRO A 660 16.97 -29.22 46.34
N THR A 661 16.73 -27.91 46.24
CA THR A 661 15.77 -27.36 45.28
C THR A 661 16.20 -27.81 43.90
N THR A 662 15.38 -28.67 43.28
CA THR A 662 15.64 -29.17 41.94
C THR A 662 14.73 -28.53 40.90
N TYR A 663 15.26 -28.26 39.72
CA TYR A 663 14.57 -27.70 38.58
C TYR A 663 14.39 -28.75 37.48
N THR A 664 13.40 -28.52 36.62
CA THR A 664 13.16 -29.29 35.40
C THR A 664 13.56 -28.46 34.20
N LEU A 665 14.46 -28.99 33.38
CA LEU A 665 14.82 -28.47 32.07
C LEU A 665 13.95 -29.15 31.01
N THR A 666 13.24 -28.35 30.21
CA THR A 666 12.55 -28.82 29.01
C THR A 666 13.13 -28.11 27.79
N VAL A 667 13.56 -28.87 26.79
CA VAL A 667 14.14 -28.35 25.55
C VAL A 667 13.21 -28.67 24.39
N ASN A 668 12.60 -27.65 23.80
CA ASN A 668 11.62 -27.79 22.70
C ASN A 668 12.19 -27.28 21.36
N SER A 669 11.81 -27.93 20.26
CA SER A 669 12.13 -27.58 18.88
C SER A 669 10.86 -27.50 18.04
N SER A 670 10.70 -26.41 17.26
CA SER A 670 9.49 -26.17 16.45
C SER A 670 9.58 -26.67 15.00
N GLY A 671 10.68 -27.31 14.58
CA GLY A 671 10.90 -27.65 13.16
C GLY A 671 11.59 -28.98 12.85
N THR A 672 12.18 -29.68 13.83
CA THR A 672 12.83 -30.98 13.61
C THR A 672 12.86 -31.79 14.92
N THR A 673 12.63 -33.10 14.83
CA THR A 673 12.71 -34.07 15.93
C THR A 673 13.96 -34.93 15.78
N GLY A 674 14.50 -35.48 16.88
CA GLY A 674 15.64 -36.41 16.84
C GLY A 674 17.03 -35.79 16.70
N ILE A 675 17.20 -34.46 16.69
CA ILE A 675 18.54 -33.83 16.63
C ILE A 675 19.19 -33.83 18.00
N SER A 676 20.43 -34.33 18.08
CA SER A 676 21.23 -34.37 19.32
C SER A 676 21.57 -32.96 19.83
N ILE A 677 21.35 -32.71 21.11
CA ILE A 677 21.75 -31.51 21.85
C ILE A 677 22.82 -31.93 22.86
N THR A 678 24.03 -31.36 22.74
CA THR A 678 25.15 -31.65 23.63
C THR A 678 25.09 -30.72 24.85
N GLY A 679 25.05 -31.29 26.06
CA GLY A 679 25.10 -30.53 27.31
C GLY A 679 26.50 -30.51 27.92
N ASN A 680 26.83 -29.43 28.65
CA ASN A 680 27.92 -29.39 29.62
C ASN A 680 27.34 -28.94 30.97
N PRO A 681 27.25 -29.83 31.99
CA PRO A 681 27.67 -31.25 31.99
C PRO A 681 26.92 -32.16 31.01
N SER A 682 27.57 -33.22 30.53
CA SER A 682 27.03 -34.14 29.50
C SER A 682 25.80 -34.92 29.94
N THR A 683 25.58 -35.07 31.26
CA THR A 683 24.38 -35.68 31.87
C THR A 683 23.07 -34.99 31.48
N TYR A 684 23.14 -33.74 31.03
CA TYR A 684 21.98 -32.95 30.61
C TYR A 684 21.79 -32.88 29.08
N SER A 685 22.55 -33.69 28.32
CA SER A 685 22.35 -33.89 26.88
C SER A 685 21.05 -34.62 26.57
N GLY A 686 20.55 -34.47 25.35
CA GLY A 686 19.33 -35.14 24.88
C GLY A 686 19.13 -34.99 23.37
N THR A 687 17.93 -35.29 22.88
CA THR A 687 17.50 -35.00 21.51
C THR A 687 16.33 -34.02 21.55
N THR A 688 16.20 -33.11 20.57
CA THR A 688 15.11 -32.10 20.51
C THR A 688 13.76 -32.61 21.02
N ASN A 689 13.06 -31.82 21.85
CA ASN A 689 11.83 -32.18 22.57
C ASN A 689 12.05 -33.15 23.75
N TYR A 690 13.09 -32.92 24.57
CA TYR A 690 13.39 -33.74 25.75
C TYR A 690 13.22 -32.97 27.06
N THR A 691 13.07 -33.72 28.16
CA THR A 691 12.99 -33.18 29.52
C THR A 691 14.01 -33.86 30.44
N LYS A 692 14.65 -33.08 31.31
CA LYS A 692 15.52 -33.54 32.40
C LYS A 692 15.05 -32.94 33.71
N SER A 693 14.71 -33.77 34.68
CA SER A 693 14.29 -33.37 36.02
C SER A 693 15.46 -33.43 37.00
N SER A 694 15.22 -32.96 38.23
CA SER A 694 16.13 -33.10 39.37
C SER A 694 17.44 -32.30 39.28
N ILE A 695 17.45 -31.14 38.60
CA ILE A 695 18.64 -30.28 38.47
C ILE A 695 18.82 -29.40 39.71
N VAL A 696 19.91 -29.57 40.46
CA VAL A 696 20.17 -28.81 41.70
C VAL A 696 20.32 -27.31 41.43
N SER A 697 19.70 -26.48 42.28
CA SER A 697 19.84 -25.02 42.25
C SER A 697 21.30 -24.57 42.26
N GLY A 698 21.66 -23.64 41.36
CA GLY A 698 23.04 -23.16 41.19
C GLY A 698 23.90 -23.96 40.20
N THR A 699 23.36 -25.02 39.58
CA THR A 699 24.07 -25.77 38.53
C THR A 699 24.27 -24.91 37.27
N SER A 700 25.51 -24.62 36.89
CA SER A 700 25.84 -24.01 35.59
C SER A 700 25.66 -25.02 34.46
N LEU A 701 24.83 -24.69 33.48
CA LEU A 701 24.51 -25.55 32.34
C LEU A 701 24.76 -24.79 31.04
N THR A 702 25.45 -25.41 30.09
CA THR A 702 25.52 -24.96 28.70
C THR A 702 24.94 -26.05 27.79
N LEU A 703 24.06 -25.68 26.86
CA LEU A 703 23.52 -26.58 25.85
C LEU A 703 23.95 -26.09 24.46
N THR A 704 24.51 -27.00 23.67
CA THR A 704 25.01 -26.73 22.32
C THR A 704 24.25 -27.62 21.34
N ALA A 705 23.52 -27.00 20.42
CA ALA A 705 22.98 -27.71 19.26
C ALA A 705 24.06 -27.79 18.16
N PRO A 706 24.10 -28.85 17.34
CA PRO A 706 24.98 -28.93 16.19
C PRO A 706 24.67 -27.80 15.20
N ALA A 707 25.71 -27.22 14.61
CA ALA A 707 25.55 -26.36 13.45
C ALA A 707 24.91 -27.18 12.32
N SER A 708 23.88 -26.65 11.67
CA SER A 708 23.15 -27.35 10.60
C SER A 708 24.10 -27.80 9.49
N SER A 709 24.31 -29.11 9.34
CA SER A 709 24.88 -29.70 8.14
C SER A 709 23.80 -30.48 7.39
N GLY A 710 23.42 -29.97 6.22
CA GLY A 710 22.92 -30.77 5.09
C GLY A 710 21.52 -31.39 5.20
N SER A 711 20.64 -30.89 4.33
CA SER A 711 19.53 -31.52 3.62
C SER A 711 19.10 -32.94 4.01
N TYR A 712 17.80 -33.10 4.29
CA TYR A 712 16.98 -34.23 3.86
C TYR A 712 15.61 -33.74 3.42
#